data_AF-A0A328Q0T3-F1
#
_entry.id   AF-A0A328Q0T3-F1
#
_cell.length_a   1.000
_cell.length_b   1.000
_cell.length_c   1.000
_cell.angle_alpha   90.00
_cell.angle_beta   90.00
_cell.angle_gamma   90.00
#
_symmetry.space_group_name_H-M   'P 1'
#
loop_
_entity.id
_entity.type
_entity.pdbx_description
1 polymer ?
#
loop_
_entity_poly.entity_id
_entity_poly.type
_entity_poly.pdbx_seq_one_letter_code
_entity_poly.pdbx_strand_id
1 'polypeptide(L)'
;MAFLKDVESEELRELVKSCFKEINTLKEQLNDENKDIKSNKVVKNVLIQSESNNTNLQAKINELTDKVHKQDTYLKEKELELQEMETRLKEKDLQIKEVESQNSGSSLNEMVLSKYENQIKALEDKIQTQKTTISELEEAANNSNDYLAEINRLKEEKSLLQSESSQTEVNQLKSIIEKQTVELKEIPILKNQLTMEVSSRDQKIKKYEEEIDLLNEKLGENEDVSSIKEDLIQKEDEISKYKLEILQFEKQVAALKENSSEDKSEDLTAQITDLESKIAFLEHENNSLREGNVTSDKQGLDSLIEDITKKSNELIDLRSKYQRLQDTNKINEFKIIELENENAKLNESIDLKESDVSETVDLELISENKELKNTLLEKEQLLSQSENEVNLLKNTILKNQTEVDDLSEKLAQNENEIKDLSEKLAQNENEIKDLSEKLAQSREDVTTLNNKLQDSQLKVGDLNDDVLKLKSLEKTIELKDMDYSKLEDKYQQLKDNYDNLEKSQVDVDELSSLKEQVNEKDLNIRSLTSQNEASESKIAELEKTLTTRDNEISELKSELDSFDFSKKESEINNATNQEIKSIKKELYTKDAEFDKLKLDYNQLRKNSSKQINELNEALDKFTNENEKILTEKKYLEDSLDSKNSSLNKLEQENNSLNLIIKDKDSNYNVLKKKFQEIKRNNEEQINLLKQDVQDKNDKIAALPQKLELKDIEISQLNKIVKSHENDVLSKNNEIKTLRNKVQESREVIKQLNDKLSENSVVIDEKIRSKEDEIFKLKDNFKNSVNEKDEEISRLKSLLSQRNYKIDELTENVGSLNHDLEVLSFKFEDNKEQFNKCEEIIQAKDDVISKKDELIEDINQQINRLENKIKLKNDDIEELNDDLSKKDTLISNLKEEISESNLKLNKLDDLSSQIKENDTLIEKLNDELALKEQEVQENVRELDTDKSHITELKELIERKNKDIEDHKKLLSEKNTQLLEFKDLKPRINELEVEKSDMMANYQQQITSLNADLEKAQLFKTENEKKIEQISQLKEQLNDKDAQIASYEQYKKYFDVLVAKPLPSLTSFQSQIYRLLPDAMSATELYNYIVDLGFIALEKENFAKTLKALEKRGYYQRARDGDKIIWVKIGEDK
;
A
#
# COMPACT_ATOMS: atom_id res chain seq x y z
N MET A 1 -2.43 24.56 79.35
CA MET A 1 -2.65 24.70 77.91
C MET A 1 -1.48 24.01 77.22
N ALA A 2 -1.51 22.72 76.90
CA ALA A 2 -2.40 21.97 76.00
C ALA A 2 -2.10 22.23 74.51
N PHE A 3 -1.51 21.21 73.86
CA PHE A 3 -1.49 20.85 72.42
C PHE A 3 -0.90 21.91 71.44
N LEU A 4 0.02 21.61 70.52
CA LEU A 4 0.14 20.44 69.64
C LEU A 4 1.60 19.93 69.53
N LYS A 5 1.73 18.60 69.52
CA LYS A 5 2.90 17.83 69.09
C LYS A 5 2.70 17.53 67.60
N ASP A 6 3.59 18.00 66.73
CA ASP A 6 3.60 17.63 65.30
C ASP A 6 4.10 16.18 65.14
N VAL A 7 3.13 15.25 65.17
CA VAL A 7 3.34 13.81 64.97
C VAL A 7 3.82 13.51 63.54
N GLU A 8 3.42 14.33 62.56
CA GLU A 8 3.78 14.15 61.14
C GLU A 8 5.27 14.36 60.86
N SER A 9 5.96 15.20 61.64
CA SER A 9 7.39 15.46 61.43
C SER A 9 8.29 14.31 61.92
N GLU A 10 7.84 13.55 62.92
CA GLU A 10 8.59 12.43 63.51
C GLU A 10 8.41 11.16 62.67
N GLU A 11 7.19 10.93 62.13
CA GLU A 11 6.90 9.82 61.20
C GLU A 11 7.65 9.97 59.88
N LEU A 12 7.74 11.20 59.33
CA LEU A 12 8.57 11.47 58.16
C LEU A 12 10.06 11.22 58.45
N ARG A 13 10.52 11.54 59.67
CA ARG A 13 11.91 11.30 60.08
C ARG A 13 12.24 9.83 60.20
N GLU A 14 11.31 9.02 60.71
CA GLU A 14 11.48 7.56 60.76
C GLU A 14 11.43 6.93 59.36
N LEU A 15 10.51 7.38 58.49
CA LEU A 15 10.42 6.90 57.11
C LEU A 15 11.72 7.19 56.34
N VAL A 16 12.25 8.42 56.46
CA VAL A 16 13.52 8.80 55.83
C VAL A 16 14.67 7.95 56.37
N LYS A 17 14.72 7.67 57.68
CA LYS A 17 15.74 6.77 58.25
C LYS A 17 15.62 5.34 57.74
N SER A 18 14.40 4.83 57.58
CA SER A 18 14.14 3.49 57.03
C SER A 18 14.60 3.41 55.57
N CYS A 19 14.23 4.38 54.74
CA CYS A 19 14.67 4.48 53.35
C CYS A 19 16.20 4.58 53.25
N PHE A 20 16.87 5.36 54.10
CA PHE A 20 18.33 5.44 54.10
C PHE A 20 19.01 4.12 54.46
N LYS A 21 18.41 3.35 55.37
CA LYS A 21 18.93 2.04 55.78
C LYS A 21 18.79 1.02 54.66
N GLU A 22 17.66 1.03 53.96
CA GLU A 22 17.40 0.17 52.81
C GLU A 22 18.28 0.52 51.61
N ILE A 23 18.47 1.82 51.32
CA ILE A 23 19.41 2.30 50.31
C ILE A 23 20.83 1.82 50.60
N ASN A 24 21.29 1.92 51.85
CA ASN A 24 22.63 1.44 52.21
C ASN A 24 22.77 -0.08 52.08
N THR A 25 21.72 -0.83 52.40
CA THR A 25 21.71 -2.30 52.27
C THR A 25 21.75 -2.73 50.80
N LEU A 26 20.98 -2.07 49.94
CA LEU A 26 21.03 -2.27 48.48
C LEU A 26 22.38 -1.88 47.90
N LYS A 27 23.02 -0.82 48.41
CA LYS A 27 24.35 -0.39 47.97
C LYS A 27 25.43 -1.41 48.32
N GLU A 28 25.29 -2.09 49.46
CA GLU A 28 26.21 -3.15 49.90
C GLU A 28 26.02 -4.42 49.05
N GLN A 29 24.76 -4.82 48.78
CA GLN A 29 24.43 -5.92 47.86
C GLN A 29 24.92 -5.68 46.43
N LEU A 30 24.76 -4.47 45.90
CA LEU A 30 25.27 -4.09 44.58
C LEU A 30 26.81 -4.14 44.52
N ASN A 31 27.49 -3.87 45.63
CA ASN A 31 28.94 -3.90 45.70
C ASN A 31 29.48 -5.34 45.77
N ASP A 32 28.74 -6.24 46.43
CA ASP A 32 29.05 -7.68 46.44
C ASP A 32 28.76 -8.34 45.08
N GLU A 33 27.66 -8.01 44.41
CA GLU A 33 27.39 -8.48 43.04
C GLU A 33 28.44 -7.97 42.02
N ASN A 34 28.91 -6.72 42.16
CA ASN A 34 29.99 -6.19 41.33
C ASN A 34 31.35 -6.88 41.56
N LYS A 35 31.57 -7.44 42.75
CA LYS A 35 32.79 -8.19 43.07
C LYS A 35 32.80 -9.55 42.36
N ASP A 36 31.64 -10.19 42.21
CA ASP A 36 31.48 -11.44 41.46
C ASP A 36 31.61 -11.25 39.94
N ILE A 37 31.20 -10.09 39.41
CA ILE A 37 31.38 -9.73 37.99
C ILE A 37 32.87 -9.61 37.61
N LYS A 38 33.74 -9.13 38.50
CA LYS A 38 35.19 -9.00 38.25
C LYS A 38 35.97 -10.32 38.30
N SER A 39 35.41 -11.38 38.88
CA SER A 39 36.08 -12.67 39.08
C SER A 39 35.73 -13.73 38.02
N ASN A 40 34.71 -13.48 37.18
CA ASN A 40 34.20 -14.47 36.25
C ASN A 40 35.11 -14.67 35.02
N LYS A 41 35.82 -15.81 35.00
CA LYS A 41 36.76 -16.25 33.95
C LYS A 41 36.16 -16.23 32.54
N VAL A 42 34.83 -16.34 32.41
CA VAL A 42 34.10 -16.31 31.14
C VAL A 42 34.03 -14.90 30.57
N VAL A 43 33.81 -13.88 31.41
CA VAL A 43 33.76 -12.47 30.98
C VAL A 43 35.11 -12.00 30.48
N LYS A 44 36.21 -12.46 31.10
CA LYS A 44 37.57 -12.13 30.67
C LYS A 44 37.92 -12.71 29.29
N ASN A 45 37.43 -13.91 28.97
CA ASN A 45 37.60 -14.50 27.64
C ASN A 45 36.77 -13.79 26.56
N VAL A 46 35.55 -13.36 26.90
CA VAL A 46 34.71 -12.57 25.98
C VAL A 46 35.33 -11.18 25.73
N LEU A 47 35.96 -10.57 26.73
CA LEU A 47 36.68 -9.30 26.59
C LEU A 47 37.93 -9.42 25.70
N ILE A 48 38.69 -10.51 25.83
CA ILE A 48 39.86 -10.78 24.96
C ILE A 48 39.42 -11.01 23.51
N GLN A 49 38.26 -11.62 23.31
CA GLN A 49 37.70 -11.89 21.98
C GLN A 49 37.08 -10.62 21.34
N SER A 50 36.50 -9.72 22.16
CA SER A 50 36.06 -8.41 21.68
C SER A 50 37.23 -7.48 21.37
N GLU A 51 38.30 -7.51 22.18
CA GLU A 51 39.53 -6.74 21.94
C GLU A 51 40.24 -7.20 20.65
N SER A 52 40.30 -8.50 20.35
CA SER A 52 40.90 -8.98 19.10
C SER A 52 40.09 -8.59 17.86
N ASN A 53 38.76 -8.65 17.93
CA ASN A 53 37.87 -8.20 16.88
C ASN A 53 37.96 -6.67 16.69
N ASN A 54 38.07 -5.92 17.78
CA ASN A 54 38.25 -4.46 17.73
C ASN A 54 39.62 -4.10 17.12
N THR A 55 40.67 -4.87 17.41
CA THR A 55 41.99 -4.68 16.80
C THR A 55 41.97 -4.95 15.30
N ASN A 56 41.23 -5.96 14.84
CA ASN A 56 41.04 -6.23 13.41
C ASN A 56 40.20 -5.15 12.71
N LEU A 57 39.16 -4.64 13.37
CA LEU A 57 38.37 -3.50 12.87
C LEU A 57 39.24 -2.24 12.81
N GLN A 58 40.07 -1.98 13.82
CA GLN A 58 40.98 -0.84 13.82
C GLN A 58 42.03 -0.94 12.72
N ALA A 59 42.57 -2.15 12.45
CA ALA A 59 43.45 -2.38 11.31
C ALA A 59 42.74 -2.13 9.96
N LYS A 60 41.47 -2.51 9.85
CA LYS A 60 40.66 -2.26 8.65
C LYS A 60 40.32 -0.78 8.47
N ILE A 61 40.02 -0.08 9.57
CA ILE A 61 39.79 1.36 9.60
C ILE A 61 41.06 2.09 9.19
N ASN A 62 42.24 1.67 9.68
CA ASN A 62 43.52 2.26 9.26
C ASN A 62 43.79 2.01 7.76
N GLU A 63 43.53 0.79 7.26
CA GLU A 63 43.67 0.47 5.82
C GLU A 63 42.73 1.32 4.94
N LEU A 64 41.50 1.54 5.39
CA LEU A 64 40.52 2.39 4.70
C LEU A 64 40.90 3.87 4.81
N THR A 65 41.42 4.30 5.95
CA THR A 65 41.90 5.66 6.18
C THR A 65 43.08 5.98 5.27
N ASP A 66 44.01 5.04 5.08
CA ASP A 66 45.12 5.17 4.14
C ASP A 66 44.65 5.21 2.67
N LYS A 67 43.62 4.43 2.32
CA LYS A 67 43.00 4.49 0.98
C LYS A 67 42.31 5.83 0.74
N VAL A 68 41.61 6.35 1.74
CA VAL A 68 41.00 7.68 1.70
C VAL A 68 42.08 8.75 1.57
N HIS A 69 43.16 8.70 2.34
CA HIS A 69 44.27 9.66 2.21
C HIS A 69 44.93 9.61 0.84
N LYS A 70 45.09 8.42 0.25
CA LYS A 70 45.60 8.28 -1.13
C LYS A 70 44.64 8.87 -2.16
N GLN A 71 43.34 8.66 -2.01
CA GLN A 71 42.34 9.27 -2.89
C GLN A 71 42.27 10.79 -2.70
N ASP A 72 42.40 11.28 -1.48
CA ASP A 72 42.42 12.72 -1.16
C ASP A 72 43.67 13.40 -1.75
N THR A 73 44.82 12.71 -1.73
CA THR A 73 46.04 13.17 -2.40
C THR A 73 45.87 13.19 -3.92
N TYR A 74 45.24 12.15 -4.50
CA TYR A 74 44.94 12.11 -5.93
C TYR A 74 43.93 13.19 -6.36
N LEU A 75 42.94 13.49 -5.52
CA LEU A 75 42.00 14.59 -5.72
C LEU A 75 42.71 15.93 -5.69
N LYS A 76 43.61 16.17 -4.72
CA LYS A 76 44.43 17.39 -4.65
C LYS A 76 45.35 17.54 -5.86
N GLU A 77 45.95 16.46 -6.36
CA GLU A 77 46.73 16.48 -7.61
C GLU A 77 45.85 16.85 -8.81
N LYS A 78 44.63 16.29 -8.90
CA LYS A 78 43.67 16.64 -9.96
C LYS A 78 43.17 18.07 -9.85
N GLU A 79 42.97 18.57 -8.64
CA GLU A 79 42.55 19.94 -8.37
C GLU A 79 43.66 20.94 -8.70
N LEU A 80 44.93 20.58 -8.46
CA LEU A 80 46.09 21.34 -8.91
C LEU A 80 46.21 21.35 -10.44
N GLU A 81 46.05 20.20 -11.12
CA GLU A 81 45.99 20.15 -12.58
C GLU A 81 44.83 21.00 -13.15
N LEU A 82 43.69 21.01 -12.45
CA LEU A 82 42.52 21.80 -12.84
C LEU A 82 42.82 23.30 -12.67
N GLN A 83 43.46 23.71 -11.57
CA GLN A 83 43.94 25.08 -11.37
C GLN A 83 45.00 25.50 -12.39
N GLU A 84 45.93 24.61 -12.78
CA GLU A 84 46.89 24.89 -13.84
C GLU A 84 46.19 25.06 -15.20
N MET A 85 45.21 24.23 -15.51
CA MET A 85 44.39 24.35 -16.72
C MET A 85 43.52 25.60 -16.70
N GLU A 86 42.98 25.99 -15.54
CA GLU A 86 42.19 27.21 -15.36
C GLU A 86 43.07 28.46 -15.47
N THR A 87 44.31 28.39 -14.98
CA THR A 87 45.32 29.45 -15.16
C THR A 87 45.71 29.56 -16.64
N ARG A 88 45.92 28.44 -17.34
CA ARG A 88 46.13 28.43 -18.80
C ARG A 88 44.92 28.94 -19.57
N LEU A 89 43.71 28.62 -19.14
CA LEU A 89 42.48 29.15 -19.73
C LEU A 89 42.39 30.65 -19.51
N LYS A 90 42.67 31.16 -18.31
CA LYS A 90 42.76 32.60 -18.03
C LYS A 90 43.84 33.28 -18.85
N GLU A 91 44.99 32.64 -19.05
CA GLU A 91 46.07 33.14 -19.89
C GLU A 91 45.68 33.12 -21.38
N LYS A 92 44.92 32.12 -21.82
CA LYS A 92 44.32 32.05 -23.15
C LYS A 92 43.20 33.06 -23.33
N ASP A 93 42.37 33.31 -22.32
CA ASP A 93 41.35 34.34 -22.31
C ASP A 93 41.98 35.74 -22.25
N LEU A 94 43.15 35.89 -21.63
CA LEU A 94 43.96 37.11 -21.70
C LEU A 94 44.53 37.30 -23.09
N GLN A 95 45.03 36.23 -23.74
CA GLN A 95 45.45 36.29 -25.15
C GLN A 95 44.26 36.54 -26.08
N ILE A 96 43.09 35.96 -25.81
CA ILE A 96 41.86 36.19 -26.57
C ILE A 96 41.39 37.62 -26.33
N LYS A 97 41.39 38.14 -25.10
CA LYS A 97 41.11 39.56 -24.80
C LYS A 97 42.15 40.50 -25.39
N GLU A 98 43.41 40.09 -25.51
CA GLU A 98 44.45 40.87 -26.18
C GLU A 98 44.17 40.91 -27.69
N VAL A 99 43.86 39.77 -28.30
CA VAL A 99 43.45 39.65 -29.71
C VAL A 99 42.11 40.34 -29.98
N GLU A 100 41.15 40.28 -29.07
CA GLU A 100 39.87 40.98 -29.11
C GLU A 100 40.05 42.46 -28.80
N SER A 101 41.02 42.90 -28.00
CA SER A 101 41.37 44.33 -27.90
C SER A 101 42.02 44.83 -29.20
N GLN A 102 42.74 43.95 -29.89
CA GLN A 102 43.27 44.21 -31.24
C GLN A 102 42.18 44.19 -32.33
N ASN A 103 41.07 43.44 -32.15
CA ASN A 103 39.97 43.31 -33.13
C ASN A 103 38.69 44.12 -32.82
N SER A 104 38.43 44.48 -31.58
CA SER A 104 37.19 45.12 -31.10
C SER A 104 37.42 46.60 -30.74
N GLY A 105 38.67 47.04 -30.70
CA GLY A 105 38.99 48.45 -30.86
C GLY A 105 38.84 48.82 -32.33
N SER A 106 37.77 49.56 -32.65
CA SER A 106 37.64 50.39 -33.87
C SER A 106 38.73 51.47 -34.01
N SER A 107 39.89 51.27 -33.39
CA SER A 107 41.01 52.20 -33.30
C SER A 107 42.31 51.62 -33.90
N LEU A 108 42.41 50.31 -34.21
CA LEU A 108 43.59 49.80 -34.93
C LEU A 108 43.52 49.99 -36.45
N ASN A 109 42.31 49.97 -37.04
CA ASN A 109 42.13 50.40 -38.43
C ASN A 109 42.23 51.93 -38.55
N GLU A 110 41.75 52.70 -37.57
CA GLU A 110 41.77 54.17 -37.64
C GLU A 110 43.13 54.77 -37.30
N MET A 111 43.98 54.12 -36.49
CA MET A 111 45.31 54.63 -36.15
C MET A 111 46.40 54.19 -37.15
N VAL A 112 46.26 53.04 -37.81
CA VAL A 112 47.11 52.65 -38.96
C VAL A 112 46.66 53.39 -40.22
N LEU A 113 45.35 53.55 -40.46
CA LEU A 113 44.85 54.46 -41.50
C LEU A 113 45.22 55.91 -41.20
N SER A 114 45.18 56.41 -39.96
CA SER A 114 45.62 57.78 -39.65
C SER A 114 47.13 57.94 -39.81
N LYS A 115 47.95 56.91 -39.56
CA LYS A 115 49.39 56.98 -39.80
C LYS A 115 49.72 56.92 -41.29
N TYR A 116 49.02 56.09 -42.06
CA TYR A 116 49.13 56.06 -43.52
C TYR A 116 48.45 57.26 -44.18
N GLU A 117 47.37 57.83 -43.65
CA GLU A 117 46.71 59.06 -44.10
C GLU A 117 47.56 60.26 -43.75
N ASN A 118 48.18 60.32 -42.58
CA ASN A 118 49.12 61.40 -42.26
C ASN A 118 50.43 61.26 -43.05
N GLN A 119 50.86 60.05 -43.39
CA GLN A 119 51.98 59.84 -44.33
C GLN A 119 51.59 60.13 -45.78
N ILE A 120 50.38 59.78 -46.21
CA ILE A 120 49.81 60.10 -47.53
C ILE A 120 49.60 61.60 -47.63
N LYS A 121 49.08 62.27 -46.59
CA LYS A 121 48.89 63.71 -46.51
C LYS A 121 50.23 64.45 -46.41
N ALA A 122 51.21 63.92 -45.68
CA ALA A 122 52.57 64.46 -45.69
C ALA A 122 53.27 64.24 -47.03
N LEU A 123 52.97 63.16 -47.76
CA LEU A 123 53.45 62.90 -49.12
C LEU A 123 52.68 63.74 -50.16
N GLU A 124 51.39 64.01 -49.98
CA GLU A 124 50.57 64.90 -50.80
C GLU A 124 51.00 66.35 -50.58
N ASP A 125 51.29 66.76 -49.35
CA ASP A 125 51.86 68.06 -49.01
C ASP A 125 53.29 68.19 -49.53
N LYS A 126 54.09 67.10 -49.52
CA LYS A 126 55.43 67.06 -50.17
C LYS A 126 55.33 67.11 -51.68
N ILE A 127 54.39 66.40 -52.29
CA ILE A 127 54.13 66.42 -53.73
C ILE A 127 53.60 67.80 -54.12
N GLN A 128 52.76 68.43 -53.30
CA GLN A 128 52.20 69.75 -53.55
C GLN A 128 53.27 70.83 -53.37
N THR A 129 54.12 70.76 -52.35
CA THR A 129 55.29 71.64 -52.18
C THR A 129 56.36 71.41 -53.23
N GLN A 130 56.59 70.17 -53.68
CA GLN A 130 57.44 69.86 -54.84
C GLN A 130 56.81 70.31 -56.16
N LYS A 131 55.49 70.37 -56.26
CA LYS A 131 54.76 70.90 -57.43
C LYS A 131 54.77 72.43 -57.46
N THR A 132 54.72 73.10 -56.31
CA THR A 132 55.00 74.55 -56.21
C THR A 132 56.49 74.86 -56.41
N THR A 133 57.42 74.08 -55.87
CA THR A 133 58.86 74.30 -56.16
C THR A 133 59.26 73.92 -57.58
N ILE A 134 58.57 72.97 -58.25
CA ILE A 134 58.74 72.73 -59.69
C ILE A 134 58.12 73.87 -60.52
N SER A 135 56.97 74.43 -60.10
CA SER A 135 56.41 75.67 -60.68
C SER A 135 57.29 76.91 -60.44
N GLU A 136 57.98 77.01 -59.30
CA GLU A 136 58.86 78.14 -58.94
C GLU A 136 60.29 77.96 -59.50
N LEU A 137 60.75 76.72 -59.75
CA LEU A 137 62.01 76.42 -60.44
C LEU A 137 61.88 76.48 -61.98
N GLU A 138 60.67 76.42 -62.53
CA GLU A 138 60.39 76.76 -63.94
C GLU A 138 60.40 78.29 -64.21
N GLU A 139 60.29 79.12 -63.16
CA GLU A 139 60.25 80.60 -63.28
C GLU A 139 61.55 81.31 -62.81
N ALA A 140 62.48 80.59 -62.15
CA ALA A 140 63.76 81.13 -61.68
C ALA A 140 65.00 80.61 -62.45
N ALA A 141 64.82 80.21 -63.72
CA ALA A 141 65.88 79.81 -64.64
C ALA A 141 66.37 80.96 -65.56
N ASN A 142 66.46 82.19 -65.07
CA ASN A 142 67.14 83.30 -65.77
C ASN A 142 67.55 84.42 -64.80
N ASN A 143 68.74 84.33 -64.19
CA ASN A 143 69.82 85.31 -64.38
C ASN A 143 71.02 85.05 -63.46
N SER A 144 72.18 85.06 -64.12
CA SER A 144 73.54 84.68 -63.70
C SER A 144 74.29 85.76 -62.90
N ASN A 145 75.15 85.29 -61.97
CA ASN A 145 76.47 85.80 -61.51
C ASN A 145 76.57 85.76 -59.96
N ASP A 146 76.87 84.68 -59.25
CA ASP A 146 77.73 83.51 -59.50
C ASP A 146 79.25 83.79 -59.47
N TYR A 147 79.91 83.10 -58.54
CA TYR A 147 81.32 82.67 -58.52
C TYR A 147 82.48 83.57 -58.03
N LEU A 148 82.29 84.84 -57.64
CA LEU A 148 83.42 85.67 -57.14
C LEU A 148 83.58 85.73 -55.60
N ALA A 149 82.52 85.45 -54.84
CA ALA A 149 82.56 85.46 -53.36
C ALA A 149 83.01 84.10 -52.77
N GLU A 150 82.73 83.01 -53.47
CA GLU A 150 83.03 81.64 -53.01
C GLU A 150 84.52 81.26 -53.16
N ILE A 151 85.24 81.92 -54.08
CA ILE A 151 86.70 81.74 -54.28
C ILE A 151 87.53 82.41 -53.17
N ASN A 152 87.02 83.45 -52.52
CA ASN A 152 87.71 84.13 -51.42
C ASN A 152 87.52 83.43 -50.06
N ARG A 153 86.38 82.76 -49.87
CA ARG A 153 86.09 81.96 -48.67
C ARG A 153 86.95 80.70 -48.57
N LEU A 154 87.16 80.00 -49.70
CA LEU A 154 87.98 78.77 -49.78
C LEU A 154 89.49 79.02 -49.60
N LYS A 155 89.94 80.29 -49.70
CA LYS A 155 91.35 80.70 -49.46
C LYS A 155 91.64 80.94 -47.98
N GLU A 156 90.62 81.28 -47.21
CA GLU A 156 90.66 81.51 -45.75
C GLU A 156 90.55 80.18 -44.99
N GLU A 157 89.83 79.20 -45.54
CA GLU A 157 89.66 77.84 -45.00
C GLU A 157 90.95 76.99 -45.06
N LYS A 158 91.89 77.31 -45.96
CA LYS A 158 93.19 76.63 -46.09
C LYS A 158 94.26 77.13 -45.12
N SER A 159 94.07 78.31 -44.51
CA SER A 159 95.06 78.92 -43.59
C SER A 159 94.86 78.52 -42.12
N LEU A 160 93.72 77.90 -41.76
CA LEU A 160 93.45 77.41 -40.39
C LEU A 160 93.60 75.90 -40.23
N LEU A 161 93.74 75.13 -41.32
CA LEU A 161 94.01 73.69 -41.33
C LEU A 161 95.52 73.35 -41.28
N GLN A 162 96.32 74.20 -40.62
CA GLN A 162 97.75 73.93 -40.36
C GLN A 162 98.16 74.28 -38.91
N SER A 163 97.27 74.04 -37.97
CA SER A 163 97.61 73.78 -36.56
C SER A 163 96.63 72.76 -35.98
N GLU A 164 96.72 71.54 -36.52
CA GLU A 164 96.26 70.30 -35.91
C GLU A 164 96.66 70.26 -34.43
N SER A 165 95.68 70.06 -33.54
CA SER A 165 95.19 68.73 -33.14
C SER A 165 96.18 68.03 -32.23
N SER A 166 95.91 68.11 -30.91
CA SER A 166 96.22 67.11 -29.86
C SER A 166 96.02 67.61 -28.42
N GLN A 167 95.70 68.89 -28.17
CA GLN A 167 95.62 69.43 -26.80
C GLN A 167 94.22 69.89 -26.32
N THR A 168 93.27 70.16 -27.22
CA THR A 168 91.94 70.70 -26.85
C THR A 168 90.94 69.62 -26.48
N GLU A 169 90.96 68.46 -27.14
CA GLU A 169 90.12 67.30 -26.76
C GLU A 169 90.57 66.66 -25.43
N VAL A 170 91.89 66.64 -25.15
CA VAL A 170 92.42 66.17 -23.86
C VAL A 170 92.00 67.10 -22.72
N ASN A 171 91.95 68.42 -22.95
CA ASN A 171 91.51 69.39 -21.96
C ASN A 171 89.99 69.40 -21.76
N GLN A 172 89.19 69.12 -22.80
CA GLN A 172 87.74 68.97 -22.68
C GLN A 172 87.35 67.68 -21.94
N LEU A 173 88.04 66.56 -22.18
CA LEU A 173 87.84 65.33 -21.43
C LEU A 173 88.28 65.46 -19.96
N LYS A 174 89.38 66.19 -19.68
CA LYS A 174 89.80 66.51 -18.30
C LYS A 174 88.78 67.38 -17.57
N SER A 175 88.20 68.36 -18.27
CA SER A 175 87.17 69.25 -17.73
C SER A 175 85.85 68.52 -17.44
N ILE A 176 85.46 67.54 -18.27
CA ILE A 176 84.28 66.69 -18.04
C ILE A 176 84.50 65.75 -16.85
N ILE A 177 85.69 65.15 -16.73
CA ILE A 177 86.06 64.30 -15.59
C ILE A 177 86.12 65.11 -14.28
N GLU A 178 86.64 66.35 -14.31
CA GLU A 178 86.60 67.27 -13.15
C GLU A 178 85.17 67.69 -12.77
N LYS A 179 84.29 67.93 -13.75
CA LYS A 179 82.86 68.23 -13.51
C LYS A 179 82.13 67.05 -12.87
N GLN A 180 82.33 65.84 -13.39
CA GLN A 180 81.73 64.61 -12.83
C GLN A 180 82.32 64.24 -11.46
N THR A 181 83.58 64.61 -11.18
CA THR A 181 84.21 64.43 -9.85
C THR A 181 83.66 65.42 -8.82
N VAL A 182 83.19 66.60 -9.25
CA VAL A 182 82.51 67.58 -8.39
C VAL A 182 81.07 67.16 -8.09
N GLU A 183 80.34 66.64 -9.09
CA GLU A 183 78.98 66.08 -8.90
C GLU A 183 78.99 64.82 -7.99
N LEU A 184 80.02 63.97 -8.07
CA LEU A 184 80.20 62.83 -7.14
C LEU A 184 80.53 63.26 -5.70
N LYS A 185 81.05 64.48 -5.47
CA LYS A 185 81.26 65.06 -4.14
C LYS A 185 79.99 65.67 -3.54
N GLU A 186 78.92 65.87 -4.32
CA GLU A 186 77.61 66.29 -3.82
C GLU A 186 76.80 65.14 -3.23
N ILE A 187 77.07 63.88 -3.61
CA ILE A 187 76.35 62.71 -3.09
C ILE A 187 76.51 62.55 -1.55
N PRO A 188 77.71 62.70 -0.95
CA PRO A 188 77.86 62.73 0.51
C PRO A 188 77.16 63.93 1.17
N ILE A 189 77.07 65.08 0.49
CA ILE A 189 76.45 66.30 0.99
C ILE A 189 74.93 66.17 0.99
N LEU A 190 74.34 65.67 -0.09
CA LEU A 190 72.93 65.34 -0.21
C LEU A 190 72.53 64.20 0.74
N LYS A 191 73.40 63.20 0.94
CA LYS A 191 73.21 62.15 1.94
C LYS A 191 73.25 62.70 3.37
N ASN A 192 74.12 63.66 3.66
CA ASN A 192 74.14 64.34 4.96
C ASN A 192 72.92 65.26 5.15
N GLN A 193 72.46 65.96 4.10
CA GLN A 193 71.23 66.75 4.15
C GLN A 193 70.01 65.87 4.38
N LEU A 194 69.91 64.71 3.71
CA LEU A 194 68.82 63.77 3.91
C LEU A 194 68.89 63.13 5.31
N THR A 195 70.09 62.82 5.81
CA THR A 195 70.28 62.33 7.20
C THR A 195 69.90 63.39 8.23
N MET A 196 70.25 64.66 8.00
CA MET A 196 69.86 65.78 8.86
C MET A 196 68.35 66.05 8.79
N GLU A 197 67.74 65.92 7.62
CA GLU A 197 66.30 66.11 7.45
C GLU A 197 65.52 64.97 8.12
N VAL A 198 65.97 63.72 7.99
CA VAL A 198 65.42 62.57 8.71
C VAL A 198 65.61 62.74 10.23
N SER A 199 66.79 63.16 10.71
CA SER A 199 66.98 63.51 12.13
C SER A 199 66.10 64.68 12.60
N SER A 200 65.83 65.68 11.75
CA SER A 200 64.94 66.79 12.09
C SER A 200 63.48 66.36 12.16
N ARG A 201 63.08 65.40 11.31
CA ARG A 201 61.75 64.78 11.31
C ARG A 201 61.60 63.84 12.50
N ASP A 202 62.61 63.04 12.83
CA ASP A 202 62.63 62.23 14.05
C ASP A 202 62.59 63.10 15.31
N GLN A 203 63.27 64.26 15.34
CA GLN A 203 63.13 65.23 16.42
C GLN A 203 61.74 65.87 16.47
N LYS A 204 61.07 66.05 15.32
CA LYS A 204 59.69 66.53 15.25
C LYS A 204 58.69 65.48 15.75
N ILE A 205 58.88 64.22 15.35
CA ILE A 205 58.11 63.08 15.82
C ILE A 205 58.29 62.94 17.32
N LYS A 206 59.53 63.02 17.82
CA LYS A 206 59.81 62.96 19.26
C LYS A 206 59.21 64.13 20.03
N LYS A 207 59.17 65.33 19.45
CA LYS A 207 58.43 66.48 20.03
C LYS A 207 56.93 66.25 20.03
N TYR A 208 56.36 65.63 18.99
CA TYR A 208 54.95 65.27 18.96
C TYR A 208 54.63 64.13 19.93
N GLU A 209 55.53 63.16 20.13
CA GLU A 209 55.41 62.13 21.17
C GLU A 209 55.49 62.74 22.57
N GLU A 210 56.43 63.65 22.81
CA GLU A 210 56.51 64.41 24.08
C GLU A 210 55.29 65.32 24.28
N GLU A 211 54.71 65.90 23.22
CA GLU A 211 53.50 66.73 23.27
C GLU A 211 52.24 65.88 23.48
N ILE A 212 52.19 64.65 22.93
CA ILE A 212 51.17 63.65 23.19
C ILE A 212 51.27 63.14 24.64
N ASP A 213 52.48 62.92 25.15
CA ASP A 213 52.71 62.51 26.53
C ASP A 213 52.34 63.64 27.50
N LEU A 214 52.68 64.90 27.19
CA LEU A 214 52.22 66.08 27.94
C LEU A 214 50.70 66.30 27.86
N LEU A 215 50.08 65.99 26.73
CA LEU A 215 48.61 66.03 26.56
C LEU A 215 47.93 64.90 27.34
N ASN A 216 48.54 63.72 27.40
CA ASN A 216 48.06 62.58 28.20
C ASN A 216 48.26 62.83 29.71
N GLU A 217 49.36 63.46 30.10
CA GLU A 217 49.61 63.91 31.48
C GLU A 217 48.61 65.00 31.89
N LYS A 218 48.33 65.98 30.99
CA LYS A 218 47.24 66.96 31.17
C LYS A 218 45.84 66.35 31.15
N LEU A 219 45.62 65.22 30.47
CA LEU A 219 44.36 64.48 30.54
C LEU A 219 44.20 63.75 31.89
N GLY A 220 45.33 63.34 32.50
CA GLY A 220 45.38 62.70 33.81
C GLY A 220 45.26 63.68 34.99
N GLU A 221 45.67 64.94 34.81
CA GLU A 221 45.57 66.02 35.80
C GLU A 221 44.38 66.96 35.57
N ASN A 222 43.38 66.55 34.79
CA ASN A 222 42.17 67.34 34.61
C ASN A 222 41.23 67.11 35.82
N GLU A 223 41.26 68.02 36.80
CA GLU A 223 40.42 68.01 38.01
C GLU A 223 38.91 67.84 37.70
N ASP A 224 38.47 68.16 36.48
CA ASP A 224 37.10 67.96 36.01
C ASP A 224 36.70 66.48 35.86
N VAL A 225 37.64 65.56 35.60
CA VAL A 225 37.30 64.13 35.49
C VAL A 225 37.06 63.50 36.87
N SER A 226 37.68 64.03 37.94
CA SER A 226 37.36 63.60 39.31
C SER A 226 36.00 64.15 39.76
N SER A 227 35.68 65.40 39.41
CA SER A 227 34.37 66.01 39.63
C SER A 227 33.25 65.26 38.89
N ILE A 228 33.46 64.91 37.61
CA ILE A 228 32.48 64.15 36.83
C ILE A 228 32.31 62.73 37.39
N LYS A 229 33.35 62.13 37.96
CA LYS A 229 33.27 60.81 38.60
C LYS A 229 32.53 60.88 39.94
N GLU A 230 32.72 61.94 40.72
CA GLU A 230 31.94 62.21 41.94
C GLU A 230 30.49 62.54 41.62
N ASP A 231 30.21 63.29 40.54
CA ASP A 231 28.86 63.56 40.06
C ASP A 231 28.18 62.31 39.50
N LEU A 232 28.92 61.42 38.82
CA LEU A 232 28.41 60.12 38.39
C LEU A 232 28.09 59.21 39.57
N ILE A 233 28.93 59.19 40.61
CA ILE A 233 28.68 58.43 41.84
C ILE A 233 27.48 59.03 42.60
N GLN A 234 27.35 60.36 42.69
CA GLN A 234 26.17 61.00 43.27
C GLN A 234 24.90 60.73 42.46
N LYS A 235 24.98 60.69 41.13
CA LYS A 235 23.86 60.34 40.26
C LYS A 235 23.52 58.85 40.34
N GLU A 236 24.49 57.96 40.53
CA GLU A 236 24.25 56.54 40.79
C GLU A 236 23.61 56.30 42.16
N ASP A 237 23.98 57.08 43.18
CA ASP A 237 23.34 57.06 44.49
C ASP A 237 21.92 57.66 44.44
N GLU A 238 21.67 58.72 43.67
CA GLU A 238 20.32 59.24 43.39
C GLU A 238 19.47 58.24 42.62
N ILE A 239 20.02 57.57 41.60
CA ILE A 239 19.33 56.50 40.86
C ILE A 239 19.02 55.35 41.80
N SER A 240 19.93 54.96 42.69
CA SER A 240 19.69 53.91 43.69
C SER A 240 18.60 54.32 44.69
N LYS A 241 18.55 55.60 45.07
CA LYS A 241 17.50 56.16 45.93
C LYS A 241 16.14 56.21 45.21
N TYR A 242 16.09 56.66 43.96
CA TYR A 242 14.88 56.64 43.14
C TYR A 242 14.43 55.22 42.83
N LYS A 243 15.34 54.26 42.68
CA LYS A 243 14.99 52.85 42.50
C LYS A 243 14.38 52.26 43.77
N LEU A 244 14.88 52.63 44.95
CA LEU A 244 14.27 52.30 46.24
C LEU A 244 12.90 52.96 46.43
N GLU A 245 12.74 54.20 45.96
CA GLU A 245 11.49 54.97 46.00
C GLU A 245 10.45 54.39 45.02
N ILE A 246 10.87 53.97 43.83
CA ILE A 246 10.06 53.20 42.87
C ILE A 246 9.66 51.85 43.48
N LEU A 247 10.55 51.15 44.18
CA LEU A 247 10.22 49.88 44.84
C LEU A 247 9.25 50.08 46.03
N GLN A 248 9.30 51.25 46.69
CA GLN A 248 8.33 51.68 47.69
C GLN A 248 6.98 52.05 47.06
N PHE A 249 6.98 52.75 45.92
CA PHE A 249 5.78 53.05 45.15
C PHE A 249 5.16 51.79 44.54
N GLU A 250 5.96 50.82 44.09
CA GLU A 250 5.50 49.52 43.63
C GLU A 250 4.92 48.71 44.78
N LYS A 251 5.50 48.77 45.99
CA LYS A 251 4.88 48.20 47.19
C LYS A 251 3.61 48.91 47.61
N GLN A 252 3.52 50.23 47.47
CA GLN A 252 2.28 50.98 47.71
C GLN A 252 1.23 50.67 46.65
N VAL A 253 1.61 50.52 45.39
CA VAL A 253 0.73 50.11 44.28
C VAL A 253 0.31 48.66 44.43
N ALA A 254 1.17 47.77 44.94
CA ALA A 254 0.82 46.40 45.29
C ALA A 254 -0.14 46.35 46.48
N ALA A 255 0.08 47.16 47.53
CA ALA A 255 -0.85 47.29 48.65
C ALA A 255 -2.17 47.98 48.26
N LEU A 256 -2.15 48.88 47.27
CA LEU A 256 -3.36 49.47 46.67
C LEU A 256 -4.09 48.47 45.76
N LYS A 257 -3.35 47.58 45.08
CA LYS A 257 -3.92 46.47 44.30
C LYS A 257 -4.54 45.40 45.20
N GLU A 258 -3.89 45.05 46.29
CA GLU A 258 -4.38 44.06 47.27
C GLU A 258 -5.61 44.59 48.04
N ASN A 259 -5.74 45.92 48.22
CA ASN A 259 -6.97 46.58 48.69
C ASN A 259 -8.06 46.76 47.61
N SER A 260 -7.82 46.32 46.36
CA SER A 260 -8.74 46.55 45.23
C SER A 260 -9.32 45.28 44.62
N SER A 261 -9.03 44.10 45.17
CA SER A 261 -9.48 42.83 44.57
C SER A 261 -10.03 41.79 45.54
N GLU A 262 -10.71 42.18 46.63
CA GLU A 262 -11.76 41.30 47.21
C GLU A 262 -12.77 41.95 48.19
N ASP A 263 -12.57 43.18 48.70
CA ASP A 263 -13.50 43.77 49.71
C ASP A 263 -14.32 45.00 49.25
N LYS A 264 -14.29 45.38 47.96
CA LYS A 264 -15.01 46.56 47.41
C LYS A 264 -16.10 46.25 46.38
N SER A 265 -16.45 44.98 46.19
CA SER A 265 -17.58 44.58 45.33
C SER A 265 -18.92 44.60 46.07
N GLU A 266 -18.95 44.45 47.40
CA GLU A 266 -20.19 44.56 48.19
C GLU A 266 -20.52 46.01 48.56
N ASP A 267 -19.53 46.89 48.76
CA ASP A 267 -19.76 48.29 49.14
C ASP A 267 -20.15 49.19 47.95
N LEU A 268 -19.63 48.95 46.74
CA LEU A 268 -20.10 49.66 45.54
C LEU A 268 -21.48 49.20 45.08
N THR A 269 -21.84 47.94 45.31
CA THR A 269 -23.20 47.44 45.01
C THR A 269 -24.20 47.98 46.04
N ALA A 270 -23.81 48.12 47.31
CA ALA A 270 -24.59 48.77 48.36
C ALA A 270 -24.70 50.29 48.17
N GLN A 271 -23.65 50.96 47.70
CA GLN A 271 -23.68 52.40 47.36
C GLN A 271 -24.47 52.68 46.09
N ILE A 272 -24.44 51.79 45.09
CA ILE A 272 -25.27 51.92 43.89
C ILE A 272 -26.74 51.66 44.24
N THR A 273 -27.07 50.70 45.10
CA THR A 273 -28.47 50.52 45.58
C THR A 273 -28.93 51.62 46.55
N ASP A 274 -28.04 52.21 47.37
CA ASP A 274 -28.34 53.40 48.17
C ASP A 274 -28.50 54.65 47.29
N LEU A 275 -27.69 54.81 46.23
CA LEU A 275 -27.80 55.90 45.26
C LEU A 275 -29.03 55.75 44.36
N GLU A 276 -29.41 54.55 43.95
CA GLU A 276 -30.66 54.29 43.21
C GLU A 276 -31.88 54.52 44.11
N SER A 277 -31.81 54.15 45.39
CA SER A 277 -32.83 54.50 46.40
C SER A 277 -32.85 56.01 46.68
N LYS A 278 -31.70 56.69 46.65
CA LYS A 278 -31.57 58.15 46.76
C LYS A 278 -32.13 58.87 45.55
N ILE A 279 -31.92 58.35 44.34
CA ILE A 279 -32.43 58.89 43.08
C ILE A 279 -33.95 58.71 43.03
N ALA A 280 -34.48 57.56 43.44
CA ALA A 280 -35.93 57.36 43.59
C ALA A 280 -36.56 58.28 44.66
N PHE A 281 -35.83 58.55 45.76
CA PHE A 281 -36.25 59.52 46.78
C PHE A 281 -36.18 60.97 46.27
N LEU A 282 -35.14 61.34 45.53
CA LEU A 282 -34.93 62.65 44.93
C LEU A 282 -35.87 62.92 43.74
N GLU A 283 -36.33 61.89 43.02
CA GLU A 283 -37.36 61.99 42.00
C GLU A 283 -38.77 62.13 42.61
N HIS A 284 -39.03 61.46 43.75
CA HIS A 284 -40.25 61.65 44.54
C HIS A 284 -40.28 63.01 45.26
N GLU A 285 -39.12 63.51 45.69
CA GLU A 285 -38.90 64.81 46.31
C GLU A 285 -38.97 65.96 45.27
N ASN A 286 -38.38 65.80 44.07
CA ASN A 286 -38.54 66.78 42.97
C ASN A 286 -39.98 66.86 42.45
N ASN A 287 -40.71 65.74 42.46
CA ASN A 287 -42.16 65.77 42.19
C ASN A 287 -42.96 66.49 43.29
N SER A 288 -42.44 66.53 44.53
CA SER A 288 -43.05 67.28 45.64
C SER A 288 -42.60 68.75 45.67
N LEU A 289 -41.42 69.09 45.13
CA LEU A 289 -40.85 70.45 45.08
C LEU A 289 -41.25 71.27 43.85
N ARG A 290 -41.96 70.68 42.86
CA ARG A 290 -42.73 71.49 41.88
C ARG A 290 -43.92 72.21 42.51
N GLU A 291 -44.26 71.93 43.78
CA GLU A 291 -45.28 72.62 44.56
C GLU A 291 -44.72 73.08 45.92
N GLY A 292 -43.85 74.10 45.96
CA GLY A 292 -43.53 74.76 47.25
C GLY A 292 -42.35 75.72 47.26
N ASN A 293 -42.63 76.96 47.66
CA ASN A 293 -41.78 78.11 47.97
C ASN A 293 -40.29 77.91 48.34
N VAL A 294 -39.47 78.84 47.81
CA VAL A 294 -38.28 79.51 48.36
C VAL A 294 -37.90 79.13 49.80
N THR A 295 -36.65 78.68 50.04
CA THR A 295 -35.62 79.36 50.88
C THR A 295 -34.31 78.54 51.04
N SER A 296 -33.19 79.23 50.80
CA SER A 296 -31.84 79.18 51.42
C SER A 296 -31.20 77.89 51.97
N ASP A 297 -29.96 77.63 51.53
CA ASP A 297 -28.75 77.42 52.38
C ASP A 297 -27.51 77.37 51.45
N LYS A 298 -26.62 78.36 51.33
CA LYS A 298 -25.80 79.14 52.28
C LYS A 298 -24.66 78.38 52.98
N GLN A 299 -24.01 77.45 52.26
CA GLN A 299 -22.67 76.93 52.61
C GLN A 299 -21.67 76.83 51.44
N GLY A 300 -22.11 76.81 50.18
CA GLY A 300 -21.19 76.82 49.01
C GLY A 300 -20.68 78.20 48.59
N LEU A 301 -21.33 79.28 49.02
CA LEU A 301 -20.98 80.65 48.62
C LEU A 301 -19.80 81.22 49.44
N ASP A 302 -19.65 80.80 50.69
CA ASP A 302 -18.63 81.37 51.59
C ASP A 302 -17.21 80.86 51.29
N SER A 303 -17.06 79.63 50.77
CA SER A 303 -15.77 79.09 50.31
C SER A 303 -15.27 79.77 49.03
N LEU A 304 -16.16 80.11 48.09
CA LEU A 304 -15.79 80.83 46.88
C LEU A 304 -15.45 82.29 47.16
N ILE A 305 -16.12 82.92 48.14
CA ILE A 305 -15.83 84.29 48.57
C ILE A 305 -14.47 84.37 49.27
N GLU A 306 -14.06 83.35 50.03
CA GLU A 306 -12.76 83.34 50.72
C GLU A 306 -11.58 83.25 49.72
N ASP A 307 -11.66 82.39 48.70
CA ASP A 307 -10.62 82.29 47.66
C ASP A 307 -10.55 83.52 46.74
N ILE A 308 -11.70 84.11 46.39
CA ILE A 308 -11.75 85.36 45.62
C ILE A 308 -11.18 86.52 46.44
N THR A 309 -11.44 86.57 47.75
CA THR A 309 -10.89 87.61 48.63
C THR A 309 -9.37 87.48 48.77
N LYS A 310 -8.83 86.25 48.80
CA LYS A 310 -7.39 85.99 48.89
C LYS A 310 -6.65 86.43 47.62
N LYS A 311 -7.15 86.05 46.44
CA LYS A 311 -6.58 86.50 45.16
C LYS A 311 -6.75 87.99 44.91
N SER A 312 -7.86 88.58 45.36
CA SER A 312 -8.06 90.04 45.30
C SER A 312 -7.04 90.79 46.17
N ASN A 313 -6.68 90.27 47.33
CA ASN A 313 -5.67 90.89 48.20
C ASN A 313 -4.25 90.75 47.64
N GLU A 314 -3.90 89.63 47.01
CA GLU A 314 -2.62 89.46 46.29
C GLU A 314 -2.51 90.42 45.09
N LEU A 315 -3.61 90.63 44.35
CA LEU A 315 -3.65 91.59 43.23
C LEU A 315 -3.50 93.04 43.70
N ILE A 316 -4.06 93.39 44.87
CA ILE A 316 -3.91 94.71 45.50
C ILE A 316 -2.45 94.95 45.94
N ASP A 317 -1.77 93.93 46.47
CA ASP A 317 -0.36 94.04 46.87
C ASP A 317 0.58 94.16 45.66
N LEU A 318 0.30 93.43 44.57
CA LEU A 318 1.03 93.54 43.31
C LEU A 318 0.85 94.93 42.66
N ARG A 319 -0.38 95.46 42.68
CA ARG A 319 -0.70 96.80 42.17
C ARG A 319 -0.06 97.90 43.02
N SER A 320 0.04 97.70 44.33
CA SER A 320 0.74 98.61 45.24
C SER A 320 2.25 98.61 45.03
N LYS A 321 2.85 97.44 44.75
CA LYS A 321 4.28 97.31 44.37
C LYS A 321 4.57 97.95 43.01
N TYR A 322 3.70 97.75 42.02
CA TYR A 322 3.82 98.40 40.71
C TYR A 322 3.70 99.92 40.81
N GLN A 323 2.76 100.44 41.62
CA GLN A 323 2.62 101.88 41.84
C GLN A 323 3.86 102.48 42.52
N ARG A 324 4.44 101.80 43.50
CA ARG A 324 5.72 102.22 44.12
C ARG A 324 6.88 102.22 43.12
N LEU A 325 6.91 101.26 42.19
CA LEU A 325 7.93 101.22 41.14
C LEU A 325 7.75 102.40 40.16
N GLN A 326 6.51 102.71 39.79
CA GLN A 326 6.17 103.83 38.91
C GLN A 326 6.49 105.20 39.57
N ASP A 327 6.22 105.33 40.87
CA ASP A 327 6.55 106.53 41.63
C ASP A 327 8.07 106.66 41.84
N THR A 328 8.79 105.55 42.02
CA THR A 328 10.26 105.53 42.06
C THR A 328 10.87 105.92 40.72
N ASN A 329 10.26 105.48 39.61
CA ASN A 329 10.71 105.84 38.26
C ASN A 329 10.48 107.34 37.99
N LYS A 330 9.34 107.90 38.43
CA LYS A 330 9.09 109.35 38.39
C LYS A 330 10.07 110.14 39.25
N ILE A 331 10.44 109.65 40.44
CA ILE A 331 11.46 110.27 41.30
C ILE A 331 12.83 110.24 40.60
N ASN A 332 13.18 109.16 39.91
CA ASN A 332 14.41 109.07 39.13
C ASN A 332 14.39 110.01 37.91
N GLU A 333 13.26 110.14 37.22
CA GLU A 333 13.05 111.13 36.17
C GLU A 333 13.22 112.56 36.69
N PHE A 334 12.62 112.90 37.84
CA PHE A 334 12.84 114.20 38.48
C PHE A 334 14.31 114.40 38.87
N LYS A 335 15.02 113.35 39.28
CA LYS A 335 16.44 113.42 39.63
C LYS A 335 17.35 113.55 38.41
N ILE A 336 16.98 112.94 37.29
CA ILE A 336 17.65 113.13 35.99
C ILE A 336 17.43 114.56 35.50
N ILE A 337 16.21 115.09 35.58
CA ILE A 337 15.90 116.49 35.24
C ILE A 337 16.63 117.46 36.19
N GLU A 338 16.80 117.11 37.47
CA GLU A 338 17.57 117.92 38.42
C GLU A 338 19.08 117.91 38.10
N LEU A 339 19.64 116.74 37.71
CA LEU A 339 21.02 116.60 37.24
C LEU A 339 21.26 117.26 35.87
N GLU A 340 20.28 117.24 34.97
CA GLU A 340 20.34 117.96 33.69
C GLU A 340 20.29 119.47 33.90
N ASN A 341 19.48 119.95 34.84
CA ASN A 341 19.45 121.37 35.23
C ASN A 341 20.72 121.79 36.00
N GLU A 342 21.34 120.90 36.75
CA GLU A 342 22.62 121.13 37.42
C GLU A 342 23.80 121.14 36.42
N ASN A 343 23.76 120.27 35.40
CA ASN A 343 24.67 120.31 34.25
C ASN A 343 24.47 121.54 33.37
N ALA A 344 23.23 122.01 33.17
CA ALA A 344 22.95 123.26 32.48
C ALA A 344 23.52 124.46 33.26
N LYS A 345 23.41 124.48 34.60
CA LYS A 345 24.04 125.49 35.47
C LYS A 345 25.57 125.41 35.51
N LEU A 346 26.16 124.23 35.37
CA LEU A 346 27.60 124.03 35.22
C LEU A 346 28.09 124.51 33.85
N ASN A 347 27.36 124.27 32.76
CA ASN A 347 27.65 124.81 31.44
C ASN A 347 27.48 126.34 31.38
N GLU A 348 26.45 126.90 32.02
CA GLU A 348 26.26 128.35 32.14
C GLU A 348 27.32 129.01 33.05
N SER A 349 27.95 128.23 33.95
CA SER A 349 29.12 128.64 34.76
C SER A 349 30.46 128.43 34.04
N ILE A 350 30.48 127.72 32.92
CA ILE A 350 31.64 127.54 32.03
C ILE A 350 31.66 128.65 30.96
N ASP A 351 30.50 129.02 30.40
CA ASP A 351 30.38 130.13 29.43
C ASP A 351 30.64 131.54 30.03
N LEU A 352 30.55 131.71 31.35
CA LEU A 352 30.89 132.96 32.04
C LEU A 352 32.37 133.07 32.47
N LYS A 353 33.20 132.06 32.16
CA LYS A 353 34.65 132.07 32.42
C LYS A 353 35.53 131.97 31.17
N GLU A 354 34.94 132.08 29.97
CA GLU A 354 35.66 132.14 28.69
C GLU A 354 35.78 133.55 28.08
N SER A 355 35.55 134.61 28.87
CA SER A 355 35.69 136.00 28.38
C SER A 355 36.89 136.79 28.91
N ASP A 356 37.71 136.27 29.81
CA ASP A 356 38.90 136.99 30.28
C ASP A 356 40.04 136.00 30.58
N VAL A 357 40.93 135.80 29.60
CA VAL A 357 42.36 136.13 29.68
C VAL A 357 43.02 135.69 28.38
N SER A 358 43.23 136.71 27.55
CA SER A 358 44.18 136.76 26.45
C SER A 358 45.62 136.62 26.96
N GLU A 359 46.50 136.08 26.10
CA GLU A 359 47.97 136.04 26.18
C GLU A 359 48.60 134.94 27.05
N THR A 360 48.98 133.80 26.47
CA THR A 360 50.36 133.51 26.00
C THR A 360 50.54 132.06 25.49
N VAL A 361 51.39 131.95 24.47
CA VAL A 361 51.78 130.83 23.60
C VAL A 361 52.34 129.59 24.33
N ASP A 362 52.04 128.38 23.82
CA ASP A 362 52.96 127.23 23.88
C ASP A 362 52.91 126.37 22.60
N LEU A 363 54.09 126.14 22.01
CA LEU A 363 54.33 125.51 20.70
C LEU A 363 54.17 123.96 20.69
N GLU A 364 53.80 123.35 21.81
CA GLU A 364 53.68 121.89 21.97
C GLU A 364 52.31 121.35 21.52
N LEU A 365 51.23 122.11 21.76
CA LEU A 365 49.85 121.78 21.36
C LEU A 365 49.61 121.76 19.84
N ILE A 366 50.45 122.49 19.07
CA ILE A 366 50.37 122.49 17.60
C ILE A 366 50.98 121.21 17.02
N SER A 367 51.98 120.62 17.67
CA SER A 367 52.57 119.35 17.25
C SER A 367 51.64 118.19 17.58
N GLU A 368 51.04 118.19 18.76
CA GLU A 368 50.08 117.16 19.22
C GLU A 368 48.79 117.16 18.38
N ASN A 369 48.26 118.33 18.01
CA ASN A 369 47.13 118.41 17.07
C ASN A 369 47.48 117.91 15.67
N LYS A 370 48.74 118.04 15.24
CA LYS A 370 49.19 117.54 13.94
C LYS A 370 49.35 116.01 13.94
N GLU A 371 49.80 115.43 15.05
CA GLU A 371 49.82 113.97 15.26
C GLU A 371 48.42 113.38 15.37
N LEU A 372 47.51 114.02 16.12
CA LEU A 372 46.10 113.61 16.23
C LEU A 372 45.38 113.67 14.88
N LYS A 373 45.69 114.68 14.04
CA LYS A 373 45.12 114.79 12.70
C LYS A 373 45.66 113.71 11.75
N ASN A 374 46.94 113.36 11.85
CA ASN A 374 47.51 112.27 11.04
C ASN A 374 46.98 110.90 11.47
N THR A 375 46.83 110.64 12.77
CA THR A 375 46.22 109.39 13.27
C THR A 375 44.74 109.28 12.91
N LEU A 376 44.00 110.39 12.90
CA LEU A 376 42.61 110.41 12.43
C LEU A 376 42.53 110.04 10.93
N LEU A 377 43.41 110.60 10.11
CA LEU A 377 43.47 110.29 8.67
C LEU A 377 43.82 108.82 8.41
N GLU A 378 44.74 108.25 9.19
CA GLU A 378 45.11 106.84 9.11
C GLU A 378 43.94 105.92 9.53
N LYS A 379 43.18 106.31 10.55
CA LYS A 379 41.97 105.59 10.99
C LYS A 379 40.84 105.68 9.97
N GLU A 380 40.65 106.81 9.30
CA GLU A 380 39.69 106.96 8.20
C GLU A 380 40.08 106.07 7.01
N GLN A 381 41.37 105.97 6.70
CA GLN A 381 41.87 105.08 5.65
C GLN A 381 41.64 103.61 5.97
N LEU A 382 41.90 103.20 7.22
CA LEU A 382 41.61 101.84 7.70
C LEU A 382 40.11 101.53 7.71
N LEU A 383 39.27 102.50 8.08
CA LEU A 383 37.82 102.35 8.06
C LEU A 383 37.31 102.11 6.64
N SER A 384 37.83 102.86 5.67
CA SER A 384 37.47 102.70 4.26
C SER A 384 37.97 101.38 3.67
N GLN A 385 39.12 100.87 4.12
CA GLN A 385 39.57 99.51 3.77
C GLN A 385 38.65 98.44 4.36
N SER A 386 38.25 98.59 5.63
CA SER A 386 37.34 97.66 6.31
C SER A 386 35.94 97.65 5.66
N GLU A 387 35.41 98.80 5.27
CA GLU A 387 34.14 98.89 4.51
C GLU A 387 34.22 98.14 3.16
N ASN A 388 35.35 98.23 2.46
CA ASN A 388 35.54 97.52 1.20
C ASN A 388 35.62 96.00 1.41
N GLU A 389 36.30 95.53 2.47
CA GLU A 389 36.31 94.12 2.84
C GLU A 389 34.92 93.60 3.24
N VAL A 390 34.16 94.38 4.02
CA VAL A 390 32.79 94.04 4.40
C VAL A 390 31.89 93.92 3.17
N ASN A 391 32.03 94.82 2.19
CA ASN A 391 31.26 94.74 0.94
C ASN A 391 31.66 93.53 0.09
N LEU A 392 32.95 93.16 0.04
CA LEU A 392 33.42 91.94 -0.62
C LEU A 392 32.87 90.67 0.06
N LEU A 393 32.90 90.63 1.39
CA LEU A 393 32.33 89.53 2.17
C LEU A 393 30.83 89.43 1.95
N LYS A 394 30.10 90.55 1.95
CA LYS A 394 28.66 90.59 1.70
C LYS A 394 28.29 90.03 0.32
N ASN A 395 29.05 90.41 -0.72
CA ASN A 395 28.86 89.86 -2.06
C ASN A 395 29.18 88.36 -2.13
N THR A 396 30.18 87.91 -1.38
CA THR A 396 30.55 86.48 -1.28
C THR A 396 29.45 85.68 -0.57
N ILE A 397 28.91 86.21 0.53
CA ILE A 397 27.78 85.61 1.25
C ILE A 397 26.56 85.52 0.34
N LEU A 398 26.26 86.56 -0.43
CA LEU A 398 25.13 86.54 -1.36
C LEU A 398 25.28 85.46 -2.43
N LYS A 399 26.49 85.29 -2.98
CA LYS A 399 26.80 84.24 -3.94
C LYS A 399 26.67 82.85 -3.34
N ASN A 400 27.18 82.65 -2.13
CA ASN A 400 27.05 81.38 -1.43
C ASN A 400 25.58 81.07 -1.09
N GLN A 401 24.78 82.09 -0.74
CA GLN A 401 23.35 81.91 -0.52
C GLN A 401 22.64 81.42 -1.78
N THR A 402 22.91 82.01 -2.94
CA THR A 402 22.33 81.52 -4.21
C THR A 402 22.76 80.10 -4.55
N GLU A 403 23.98 79.69 -4.18
CA GLU A 403 24.48 78.33 -4.42
C GLU A 403 23.85 77.32 -3.45
N VAL A 404 23.57 77.73 -2.20
CA VAL A 404 22.81 76.95 -1.21
C VAL A 404 21.35 76.77 -1.64
N ASP A 405 20.74 77.81 -2.21
CA ASP A 405 19.37 77.74 -2.72
C ASP A 405 19.27 76.75 -3.90
N ASP A 406 20.20 76.83 -4.86
CA ASP A 406 20.30 75.88 -5.99
C ASP A 406 20.52 74.43 -5.53
N LEU A 407 21.37 74.23 -4.51
CA LEU A 407 21.62 72.91 -3.93
C LEU A 407 20.38 72.38 -3.20
N SER A 408 19.64 73.25 -2.51
CA SER A 408 18.40 72.89 -1.83
C SER A 408 17.31 72.47 -2.82
N GLU A 409 17.21 73.15 -3.97
CA GLU A 409 16.27 72.76 -5.03
C GLU A 409 16.62 71.40 -5.65
N LYS A 410 17.92 71.12 -5.87
CA LYS A 410 18.38 69.78 -6.32
C LYS A 410 18.14 68.70 -5.29
N LEU A 411 18.27 69.01 -4.00
CA LEU A 411 18.01 68.08 -2.91
C LEU A 411 16.52 67.69 -2.89
N ALA A 412 15.62 68.66 -3.04
CA ALA A 412 14.19 68.42 -3.14
C ALA A 412 13.81 67.59 -4.40
N GLN A 413 14.50 67.78 -5.53
CA GLN A 413 14.30 66.93 -6.71
C GLN A 413 14.73 65.47 -6.45
N ASN A 414 15.89 65.26 -5.83
CA ASN A 414 16.37 63.92 -5.48
C ASN A 414 15.47 63.23 -4.45
N GLU A 415 14.93 63.95 -3.48
CA GLU A 415 13.95 63.41 -2.52
C GLU A 415 12.68 62.91 -3.22
N ASN A 416 12.20 63.63 -4.24
CA ASN A 416 11.05 63.18 -5.04
C ASN A 416 11.39 61.95 -5.89
N GLU A 417 12.57 61.86 -6.51
CA GLU A 417 13.00 60.65 -7.23
C GLU A 417 13.16 59.44 -6.29
N ILE A 418 13.70 59.64 -5.09
CA ILE A 418 13.81 58.59 -4.07
C ILE A 418 12.41 58.09 -3.67
N LYS A 419 11.45 59.01 -3.53
CA LYS A 419 10.05 58.65 -3.23
C LYS A 419 9.43 57.80 -4.34
N ASP A 420 9.57 58.21 -5.61
CA ASP A 420 9.09 57.45 -6.77
C ASP A 420 9.74 56.06 -6.88
N LEU A 421 11.05 55.97 -6.61
CA LEU A 421 11.76 54.70 -6.57
C LEU A 421 11.31 53.80 -5.42
N SER A 422 11.02 54.38 -4.26
CA SER A 422 10.51 53.68 -3.08
C SER A 422 9.11 53.11 -3.33
N GLU A 423 8.23 53.87 -3.99
CA GLU A 423 6.90 53.38 -4.41
C GLU A 423 7.00 52.22 -5.41
N LYS A 424 7.91 52.29 -6.38
CA LYS A 424 8.18 51.16 -7.30
C LYS A 424 8.76 49.94 -6.60
N LEU A 425 9.59 50.14 -5.57
CA LEU A 425 10.16 49.05 -4.77
C LEU A 425 9.08 48.32 -3.99
N ALA A 426 8.18 49.06 -3.33
CA ALA A 426 7.03 48.51 -2.64
C ALA A 426 6.09 47.73 -3.58
N GLN A 427 5.92 48.21 -4.83
CA GLN A 427 5.11 47.53 -5.83
C GLN A 427 5.73 46.19 -6.27
N ASN A 428 7.06 46.16 -6.47
CA ASN A 428 7.79 44.93 -6.79
C ASN A 428 7.81 43.94 -5.60
N GLU A 429 7.92 44.43 -4.36
CA GLU A 429 7.84 43.58 -3.17
C GLU A 429 6.48 42.88 -3.06
N ASN A 430 5.39 43.55 -3.43
CA ASN A 430 4.06 42.95 -3.49
C ASN A 430 3.95 41.90 -4.60
N GLU A 431 4.51 42.13 -5.79
CA GLU A 431 4.55 41.11 -6.86
C GLU A 431 5.38 39.87 -6.46
N ILE A 432 6.51 40.07 -5.78
CA ILE A 432 7.33 38.96 -5.25
C ILE A 432 6.54 38.16 -4.22
N LYS A 433 5.81 38.84 -3.33
CA LYS A 433 4.96 38.18 -2.35
C LYS A 433 3.88 37.30 -3.01
N ASP A 434 3.21 37.84 -4.03
CA ASP A 434 2.15 37.15 -4.79
C ASP A 434 2.70 35.93 -5.56
N LEU A 435 3.92 36.04 -6.11
CA LEU A 435 4.63 34.91 -6.74
C LEU A 435 5.08 33.87 -5.72
N SER A 436 5.53 34.28 -4.53
CA SER A 436 5.91 33.38 -3.43
C SER A 436 4.71 32.59 -2.91
N GLU A 437 3.54 33.21 -2.77
CA GLU A 437 2.29 32.52 -2.40
C GLU A 437 1.88 31.49 -3.45
N LYS A 438 1.95 31.82 -4.75
CA LYS A 438 1.71 30.85 -5.84
C LYS A 438 2.70 29.68 -5.83
N LEU A 439 3.96 29.94 -5.50
CA LEU A 439 4.99 28.90 -5.41
C LEU A 439 4.78 28.00 -4.18
N ALA A 440 4.30 28.55 -3.06
CA ALA A 440 3.92 27.79 -1.88
C ALA A 440 2.74 26.86 -2.17
N GLN A 441 1.70 27.36 -2.86
CA GLN A 441 0.55 26.55 -3.29
C GLN A 441 0.98 25.39 -4.19
N SER A 442 1.86 25.66 -5.16
CA SER A 442 2.36 24.62 -6.06
C SER A 442 3.22 23.57 -5.33
N ARG A 443 3.97 23.97 -4.29
CA ARG A 443 4.67 23.02 -3.41
C ARG A 443 3.70 22.16 -2.62
N GLU A 444 2.62 22.75 -2.10
CA GLU A 444 1.57 22.02 -1.37
C GLU A 444 0.88 20.96 -2.24
N ASP A 445 0.53 21.32 -3.48
CA ASP A 445 -0.03 20.41 -4.49
C ASP A 445 0.90 19.22 -4.76
N VAL A 446 2.21 19.47 -4.88
CA VAL A 446 3.23 18.43 -5.07
C VAL A 446 3.32 17.52 -3.85
N THR A 447 3.29 18.04 -2.62
CA THR A 447 3.23 17.21 -1.42
C THR A 447 1.96 16.37 -1.36
N THR A 448 0.81 16.92 -1.77
CA THR A 448 -0.46 16.21 -1.79
C THR A 448 -0.44 15.06 -2.81
N LEU A 449 0.12 15.30 -3.99
CA LEU A 449 0.35 14.26 -5.01
C LEU A 449 1.32 13.18 -4.51
N ASN A 450 2.38 13.56 -3.81
CA ASN A 450 3.36 12.61 -3.29
C ASN A 450 2.77 11.74 -2.17
N ASN A 451 1.91 12.31 -1.31
CA ASN A 451 1.16 11.55 -0.31
C ASN A 451 0.18 10.57 -0.97
N LYS A 452 -0.55 10.99 -2.01
CA LYS A 452 -1.42 10.08 -2.80
C LYS A 452 -0.64 8.94 -3.47
N LEU A 453 0.57 9.22 -3.97
CA LEU A 453 1.44 8.21 -4.55
C LEU A 453 1.91 7.21 -3.47
N GLN A 454 2.23 7.70 -2.27
CA GLN A 454 2.64 6.87 -1.14
C GLN A 454 1.49 6.00 -0.61
N ASP A 455 0.27 6.52 -0.52
CA ASP A 455 -0.93 5.74 -0.18
C ASP A 455 -1.20 4.65 -1.23
N SER A 456 -1.01 4.97 -2.51
CA SER A 456 -1.13 3.99 -3.59
C SER A 456 -0.08 2.89 -3.48
N GLN A 457 1.16 3.22 -3.09
CA GLN A 457 2.23 2.24 -2.85
C GLN A 457 1.95 1.34 -1.63
N LEU A 458 1.40 1.90 -0.55
CA LEU A 458 0.99 1.11 0.62
C LEU A 458 -0.13 0.14 0.26
N LYS A 459 -1.11 0.59 -0.53
CA LYS A 459 -2.24 -0.23 -0.99
C LYS A 459 -1.81 -1.37 -1.93
N VAL A 460 -0.76 -1.15 -2.74
CA VAL A 460 -0.11 -2.22 -3.52
C VAL A 460 0.60 -3.23 -2.61
N GLY A 461 1.20 -2.77 -1.51
CA GLY A 461 1.76 -3.64 -0.47
C GLY A 461 0.70 -4.53 0.19
N ASP A 462 -0.42 -3.94 0.60
CA ASP A 462 -1.56 -4.67 1.19
C ASP A 462 -2.14 -5.71 0.22
N LEU A 463 -2.31 -5.34 -1.06
CA LEU A 463 -2.75 -6.26 -2.10
C LEU A 463 -1.77 -7.42 -2.32
N ASN A 464 -0.46 -7.17 -2.22
CA ASN A 464 0.55 -8.20 -2.33
C ASN A 464 0.52 -9.18 -1.14
N ASP A 465 0.26 -8.67 0.07
CA ASP A 465 0.05 -9.51 1.26
C ASP A 465 -1.24 -10.34 1.16
N ASP A 466 -2.31 -9.78 0.59
CA ASP A 466 -3.55 -10.50 0.35
C ASP A 466 -3.39 -11.58 -0.74
N VAL A 467 -2.57 -11.36 -1.77
CA VAL A 467 -2.18 -12.39 -2.75
C VAL A 467 -1.39 -13.52 -2.07
N LEU A 468 -0.49 -13.20 -1.14
CA LEU A 468 0.23 -14.23 -0.36
C LEU A 468 -0.70 -15.03 0.55
N LYS A 469 -1.69 -14.37 1.17
CA LYS A 469 -2.75 -15.06 1.95
C LYS A 469 -3.62 -15.95 1.06
N LEU A 470 -4.02 -15.49 -0.12
CA LEU A 470 -4.78 -16.29 -1.10
C LEU A 470 -4.02 -17.56 -1.51
N LYS A 471 -2.72 -17.45 -1.74
CA LYS A 471 -1.84 -18.59 -2.06
C LYS A 471 -1.72 -19.59 -0.89
N SER A 472 -1.80 -19.12 0.35
CA SER A 472 -1.85 -19.98 1.53
C SER A 472 -3.22 -20.66 1.71
N LEU A 473 -4.30 -19.97 1.35
CA LEU A 473 -5.65 -20.53 1.32
C LEU A 473 -5.78 -21.60 0.24
N GLU A 474 -5.21 -21.38 -0.95
CA GLU A 474 -5.18 -22.33 -2.07
C GLU A 474 -4.54 -23.66 -1.66
N LYS A 475 -3.42 -23.60 -0.93
CA LYS A 475 -2.78 -24.78 -0.33
C LYS A 475 -3.62 -25.45 0.77
N THR A 476 -4.44 -24.69 1.48
CA THR A 476 -5.35 -25.21 2.51
C THR A 476 -6.57 -25.89 1.87
N ILE A 477 -7.05 -25.38 0.74
CA ILE A 477 -8.12 -25.97 -0.06
C ILE A 477 -7.63 -27.29 -0.67
N GLU A 478 -6.43 -27.36 -1.23
CA GLU A 478 -5.83 -28.63 -1.70
C GLU A 478 -5.76 -29.71 -0.60
N LEU A 479 -5.39 -29.32 0.62
CA LEU A 479 -5.37 -30.24 1.77
C LEU A 479 -6.78 -30.68 2.18
N LYS A 480 -7.77 -29.78 2.13
CA LYS A 480 -9.17 -30.11 2.40
C LYS A 480 -9.79 -30.99 1.31
N ASP A 481 -9.44 -30.80 0.04
CA ASP A 481 -9.89 -31.65 -1.07
C ASP A 481 -9.31 -33.07 -0.92
N MET A 482 -8.06 -33.19 -0.47
CA MET A 482 -7.49 -34.50 -0.10
C MET A 482 -8.23 -35.15 1.07
N ASP A 483 -8.65 -34.38 2.08
CA ASP A 483 -9.42 -34.93 3.20
C ASP A 483 -10.87 -35.26 2.80
N TYR A 484 -11.46 -34.49 1.87
CA TYR A 484 -12.76 -34.77 1.28
C TYR A 484 -12.72 -36.07 0.47
N SER A 485 -11.67 -36.28 -0.33
CA SER A 485 -11.46 -37.53 -1.07
C SER A 485 -11.33 -38.73 -0.12
N LYS A 486 -10.64 -38.60 1.02
CA LYS A 486 -10.56 -39.67 2.03
C LYS A 486 -11.90 -39.90 2.74
N LEU A 487 -12.71 -38.85 2.89
CA LEU A 487 -14.04 -38.94 3.50
C LEU A 487 -15.04 -39.60 2.53
N GLU A 488 -14.93 -39.30 1.23
CA GLU A 488 -15.64 -39.94 0.13
C GLU A 488 -15.32 -41.45 0.08
N ASP A 489 -14.03 -41.81 0.18
CA ASP A 489 -13.60 -43.21 0.24
C ASP A 489 -14.16 -43.92 1.47
N LYS A 490 -14.18 -43.26 2.64
CA LYS A 490 -14.80 -43.80 3.86
C LYS A 490 -16.32 -43.90 3.73
N TYR A 491 -16.97 -42.94 3.09
CA TYR A 491 -18.41 -42.97 2.85
C TYR A 491 -18.76 -44.14 1.93
N GLN A 492 -17.98 -44.38 0.87
CA GLN A 492 -18.18 -45.55 0.01
C GLN A 492 -17.89 -46.86 0.72
N GLN A 493 -16.87 -46.95 1.56
CA GLN A 493 -16.67 -48.13 2.41
C GLN A 493 -17.82 -48.36 3.38
N LEU A 494 -18.40 -47.29 3.95
CA LEU A 494 -19.53 -47.40 4.86
C LEU A 494 -20.82 -47.77 4.13
N LYS A 495 -20.99 -47.27 2.90
CA LYS A 495 -22.11 -47.59 2.02
C LYS A 495 -22.03 -49.03 1.53
N ASP A 496 -20.86 -49.50 1.10
CA ASP A 496 -20.63 -50.89 0.76
C ASP A 496 -20.88 -51.81 1.96
N ASN A 497 -20.48 -51.39 3.17
CA ASN A 497 -20.79 -52.12 4.40
C ASN A 497 -22.29 -52.12 4.72
N TYR A 498 -22.99 -51.00 4.51
CA TYR A 498 -24.43 -50.89 4.70
C TYR A 498 -25.18 -51.79 3.70
N ASP A 499 -24.83 -51.74 2.43
CA ASP A 499 -25.43 -52.57 1.36
C ASP A 499 -25.17 -54.07 1.61
N ASN A 500 -24.01 -54.42 2.19
CA ASN A 500 -23.70 -55.78 2.62
C ASN A 500 -24.50 -56.20 3.87
N LEU A 501 -24.72 -55.28 4.83
CA LEU A 501 -25.55 -55.53 6.01
C LEU A 501 -27.03 -55.68 5.61
N GLU A 502 -27.50 -54.87 4.67
CA GLU A 502 -28.86 -54.91 4.11
C GLU A 502 -29.08 -56.22 3.34
N LYS A 503 -28.09 -56.68 2.56
CA LYS A 503 -28.11 -58.04 1.98
C LYS A 503 -28.13 -59.15 3.03
N SER A 504 -27.36 -59.02 4.11
CA SER A 504 -27.38 -60.00 5.21
C SER A 504 -28.68 -59.97 6.02
N GLN A 505 -29.44 -58.87 5.98
CA GLN A 505 -30.77 -58.73 6.57
C GLN A 505 -31.86 -59.37 5.68
N VAL A 506 -31.57 -59.61 4.39
CA VAL A 506 -32.46 -60.19 3.37
C VAL A 506 -32.32 -61.72 3.24
N ASP A 507 -31.35 -62.36 3.91
CA ASP A 507 -31.32 -63.83 4.10
C ASP A 507 -32.39 -64.28 5.14
N VAL A 508 -33.65 -63.93 4.84
CA VAL A 508 -34.89 -64.29 5.54
C VAL A 508 -35.37 -65.68 5.12
N ASP A 509 -34.53 -66.49 4.47
CA ASP A 509 -34.87 -67.87 4.14
C ASP A 509 -34.89 -68.78 5.37
N GLU A 510 -34.02 -68.56 6.36
CA GLU A 510 -34.10 -69.27 7.64
C GLU A 510 -35.34 -68.85 8.44
N LEU A 511 -35.68 -67.56 8.48
CA LEU A 511 -36.84 -67.05 9.22
C LEU A 511 -38.17 -67.49 8.58
N SER A 512 -38.23 -67.58 7.24
CA SER A 512 -39.38 -68.10 6.51
C SER A 512 -39.54 -69.61 6.72
N SER A 513 -38.45 -70.39 6.66
CA SER A 513 -38.51 -71.84 6.93
C SER A 513 -38.85 -72.14 8.39
N LEU A 514 -38.36 -71.34 9.34
CA LEU A 514 -38.68 -71.46 10.76
C LEU A 514 -40.15 -71.07 11.00
N LYS A 515 -40.67 -70.06 10.30
CA LYS A 515 -42.07 -69.66 10.41
C LYS A 515 -43.02 -70.70 9.81
N GLU A 516 -42.61 -71.36 8.73
CA GLU A 516 -43.36 -72.45 8.12
C GLU A 516 -43.32 -73.72 8.98
N GLN A 517 -42.16 -74.08 9.53
CA GLN A 517 -42.04 -75.17 10.52
C GLN A 517 -42.80 -74.88 11.82
N VAL A 518 -42.78 -73.63 12.31
CA VAL A 518 -43.54 -73.20 13.50
C VAL A 518 -45.04 -73.29 13.24
N ASN A 519 -45.52 -72.86 12.07
CA ASN A 519 -46.93 -73.02 11.69
C ASN A 519 -47.34 -74.50 11.59
N GLU A 520 -46.48 -75.37 11.06
CA GLU A 520 -46.73 -76.81 10.96
C GLU A 520 -46.75 -77.48 12.34
N LYS A 521 -45.83 -77.08 13.23
CA LYS A 521 -45.81 -77.50 14.63
C LYS A 521 -47.02 -76.99 15.41
N ASP A 522 -47.47 -75.76 15.17
CA ASP A 522 -48.68 -75.20 15.80
C ASP A 522 -49.96 -75.92 15.34
N LEU A 523 -50.05 -76.31 14.07
CA LEU A 523 -51.16 -77.14 13.57
C LEU A 523 -51.14 -78.54 14.21
N ASN A 524 -49.96 -79.15 14.35
CA ASN A 524 -49.80 -80.41 15.05
C ASN A 524 -50.12 -80.29 16.55
N ILE A 525 -49.69 -79.20 17.21
CA ILE A 525 -50.01 -78.94 18.62
C ILE A 525 -51.52 -78.79 18.77
N ARG A 526 -52.22 -78.02 17.91
CA ARG A 526 -53.69 -77.91 17.97
C ARG A 526 -54.39 -79.25 17.77
N SER A 527 -53.91 -80.08 16.85
CA SER A 527 -54.43 -81.44 16.64
C SER A 527 -54.22 -82.32 17.87
N LEU A 528 -53.01 -82.30 18.45
CA LEU A 528 -52.68 -83.06 19.66
C LEU A 528 -53.45 -82.54 20.88
N THR A 529 -53.70 -81.24 21.00
CA THR A 529 -54.51 -80.64 22.05
C THR A 529 -55.96 -81.10 21.93
N SER A 530 -56.58 -81.05 20.74
CA SER A 530 -57.93 -81.59 20.56
C SER A 530 -58.01 -83.10 20.80
N GLN A 531 -56.96 -83.85 20.44
CA GLN A 531 -56.89 -85.28 20.71
C GLN A 531 -56.70 -85.57 22.22
N ASN A 532 -55.96 -84.71 22.92
CA ASN A 532 -55.77 -84.79 24.37
C ASN A 532 -57.06 -84.39 25.13
N GLU A 533 -57.79 -83.38 24.68
CA GLU A 533 -59.11 -82.99 25.23
C GLU A 533 -60.15 -84.11 25.03
N ALA A 534 -60.14 -84.78 23.87
CA ALA A 534 -60.95 -85.97 23.63
C ALA A 534 -60.52 -87.15 24.54
N SER A 535 -59.23 -87.28 24.80
CA SER A 535 -58.71 -88.32 25.71
C SER A 535 -59.02 -88.01 27.17
N GLU A 536 -58.95 -86.74 27.60
CA GLU A 536 -59.37 -86.29 28.93
C GLU A 536 -60.87 -86.48 29.14
N SER A 537 -61.69 -86.21 28.11
CA SER A 537 -63.12 -86.51 28.15
C SER A 537 -63.37 -88.02 28.28
N LYS A 538 -62.57 -88.85 27.59
CA LYS A 538 -62.60 -90.31 27.71
C LYS A 538 -62.12 -90.79 29.08
N ILE A 539 -61.09 -90.16 29.65
CA ILE A 539 -60.58 -90.45 30.99
C ILE A 539 -61.63 -90.07 32.03
N ALA A 540 -62.28 -88.91 31.92
CA ALA A 540 -63.38 -88.53 32.80
C ALA A 540 -64.57 -89.50 32.72
N GLU A 541 -64.86 -90.04 31.53
CA GLU A 541 -65.87 -91.09 31.34
C GLU A 541 -65.43 -92.44 31.94
N LEU A 542 -64.14 -92.80 31.81
CA LEU A 542 -63.56 -93.99 32.43
C LEU A 542 -63.46 -93.86 33.96
N GLU A 543 -63.19 -92.68 34.51
CA GLU A 543 -63.20 -92.38 35.95
C GLU A 543 -64.61 -92.45 36.52
N LYS A 544 -65.61 -91.97 35.76
CA LYS A 544 -67.03 -92.20 36.09
C LYS A 544 -67.38 -93.68 36.07
N THR A 545 -66.83 -94.44 35.12
CA THR A 545 -67.03 -95.89 35.05
C THR A 545 -66.33 -96.61 36.21
N LEU A 546 -65.11 -96.21 36.57
CA LEU A 546 -64.33 -96.72 37.70
C LEU A 546 -65.03 -96.43 39.03
N THR A 547 -65.53 -95.22 39.24
CA THR A 547 -66.33 -94.91 40.45
C THR A 547 -67.62 -95.73 40.52
N THR A 548 -68.25 -96.04 39.38
CA THR A 548 -69.39 -96.96 39.34
C THR A 548 -68.95 -98.39 39.68
N ARG A 549 -67.80 -98.84 39.18
CA ARG A 549 -67.22 -100.15 39.49
C ARG A 549 -66.67 -100.26 40.91
N ASP A 550 -66.19 -99.19 41.51
CA ASP A 550 -65.73 -99.14 42.90
C ASP A 550 -66.94 -99.19 43.86
N ASN A 551 -68.07 -98.62 43.46
CA ASN A 551 -69.35 -98.81 44.15
C ASN A 551 -69.83 -100.27 44.03
N GLU A 552 -69.75 -100.89 42.84
CA GLU A 552 -70.03 -102.32 42.65
C GLU A 552 -69.06 -103.23 43.41
N ILE A 553 -67.76 -102.90 43.47
CA ILE A 553 -66.76 -103.63 44.26
C ILE A 553 -67.05 -103.46 45.74
N SER A 554 -67.50 -102.29 46.20
CA SER A 554 -67.91 -102.09 47.59
C SER A 554 -69.14 -102.92 47.94
N GLU A 555 -70.09 -103.07 47.01
CA GLU A 555 -71.25 -103.97 47.14
C GLU A 555 -70.82 -105.46 47.12
N LEU A 556 -69.98 -105.86 46.17
CA LEU A 556 -69.44 -107.23 46.08
C LEU A 556 -68.54 -107.59 47.26
N LYS A 557 -67.81 -106.63 47.84
CA LYS A 557 -67.00 -106.84 49.04
C LYS A 557 -67.87 -107.00 50.29
N SER A 558 -69.03 -106.34 50.32
CA SER A 558 -70.05 -106.57 51.35
C SER A 558 -70.76 -107.93 51.19
N GLU A 559 -70.81 -108.50 49.97
CA GLU A 559 -71.28 -109.87 49.72
C GLU A 559 -70.20 -110.92 50.01
N LEU A 560 -68.93 -110.62 49.74
CA LEU A 560 -67.78 -111.53 49.92
C LEU A 560 -67.43 -111.77 51.40
N ASP A 561 -67.67 -110.80 52.28
CA ASP A 561 -67.47 -110.95 53.74
C ASP A 561 -68.47 -111.91 54.40
N SER A 562 -69.41 -112.50 53.63
CA SER A 562 -70.43 -113.44 54.11
C SER A 562 -70.27 -114.90 53.68
N PHE A 563 -69.17 -115.28 53.02
CA PHE A 563 -69.02 -116.66 52.53
C PHE A 563 -67.66 -117.32 52.86
N ASP A 564 -67.69 -118.18 53.88
CA ASP A 564 -66.63 -119.07 54.35
C ASP A 564 -66.56 -120.34 53.48
N PHE A 565 -65.35 -120.73 53.05
CA PHE A 565 -65.01 -122.15 52.85
C PHE A 565 -63.52 -122.41 53.07
N SER A 566 -63.21 -122.91 54.26
CA SER A 566 -62.02 -123.70 54.53
C SER A 566 -62.01 -125.04 53.77
N LYS A 567 -60.83 -125.39 53.23
CA LYS A 567 -60.38 -126.68 52.66
C LYS A 567 -60.94 -127.16 51.30
N LYS A 568 -60.10 -127.01 50.28
CA LYS A 568 -59.60 -128.20 49.53
C LYS A 568 -58.22 -127.97 48.93
N GLU A 569 -57.24 -128.10 49.82
CA GLU A 569 -55.85 -128.39 49.51
C GLU A 569 -55.74 -129.87 49.10
N SER A 570 -55.63 -130.15 47.80
CA SER A 570 -54.78 -131.23 47.28
C SER A 570 -54.72 -131.15 45.74
N GLU A 571 -53.83 -130.32 45.21
CA GLU A 571 -53.04 -130.68 44.04
C GLU A 571 -51.78 -129.82 44.06
N ILE A 572 -50.78 -130.43 44.67
CA ILE A 572 -49.54 -129.86 45.19
C ILE A 572 -48.41 -130.20 44.19
N ASN A 573 -47.52 -129.22 44.00
CA ASN A 573 -46.10 -129.35 43.64
C ASN A 573 -45.70 -129.71 42.20
N ASN A 574 -45.63 -128.71 41.30
CA ASN A 574 -44.54 -128.62 40.30
C ASN A 574 -44.31 -127.23 39.65
N ALA A 575 -45.17 -126.23 39.85
CA ALA A 575 -45.04 -124.92 39.19
C ALA A 575 -44.10 -123.92 39.91
N THR A 576 -43.91 -124.04 41.22
CA THR A 576 -43.23 -123.02 42.05
C THR A 576 -41.72 -122.92 41.85
N ASN A 577 -41.07 -123.93 41.25
CA ASN A 577 -39.62 -123.90 40.98
C ASN A 577 -39.22 -123.18 39.67
N GLN A 578 -40.16 -122.91 38.76
CA GLN A 578 -39.88 -122.13 37.54
C GLN A 578 -40.01 -120.63 37.76
N GLU A 579 -40.98 -120.17 38.57
CA GLU A 579 -41.16 -118.75 38.90
C GLU A 579 -40.00 -118.17 39.73
N ILE A 580 -39.46 -118.92 40.69
CA ILE A 580 -38.28 -118.52 41.48
C ILE A 580 -37.03 -118.33 40.58
N LYS A 581 -36.93 -119.09 39.48
CA LYS A 581 -35.81 -119.01 38.53
C LYS A 581 -35.94 -117.80 37.59
N SER A 582 -37.17 -117.38 37.28
CA SER A 582 -37.46 -116.17 36.50
C SER A 582 -37.17 -114.90 37.30
N ILE A 583 -37.64 -114.84 38.55
CA ILE A 583 -37.48 -113.67 39.43
C ILE A 583 -35.99 -113.42 39.76
N LYS A 584 -35.19 -114.48 39.95
CA LYS A 584 -33.72 -114.31 40.12
C LYS A 584 -33.06 -113.71 38.88
N LYS A 585 -33.52 -114.05 37.68
CA LYS A 585 -32.95 -113.53 36.42
C LYS A 585 -33.28 -112.04 36.23
N GLU A 586 -34.48 -111.63 36.60
CA GLU A 586 -34.89 -110.20 36.61
C GLU A 586 -34.12 -109.37 37.64
N LEU A 587 -33.87 -109.93 38.83
CA LEU A 587 -33.09 -109.24 39.86
C LEU A 587 -31.65 -108.95 39.39
N TYR A 588 -30.99 -109.93 38.77
CA TYR A 588 -29.66 -109.74 38.19
C TYR A 588 -29.64 -108.71 37.06
N THR A 589 -30.69 -108.64 36.24
CA THR A 589 -30.78 -107.59 35.20
C THR A 589 -30.96 -106.20 35.81
N LYS A 590 -31.71 -106.07 36.91
CA LYS A 590 -31.90 -104.80 37.61
C LYS A 590 -30.66 -104.33 38.37
N ASP A 591 -29.89 -105.25 38.95
CA ASP A 591 -28.59 -104.93 39.56
C ASP A 591 -27.60 -104.44 38.50
N ALA A 592 -27.57 -105.08 37.32
CA ALA A 592 -26.74 -104.64 36.20
C ALA A 592 -27.15 -103.25 35.66
N GLU A 593 -28.45 -102.96 35.61
CA GLU A 593 -28.96 -101.62 35.26
C GLU A 593 -28.56 -100.56 36.30
N PHE A 594 -28.63 -100.90 37.60
CA PHE A 594 -28.22 -100.00 38.67
C PHE A 594 -26.71 -99.68 38.63
N ASP A 595 -25.87 -100.70 38.39
CA ASP A 595 -24.42 -100.50 38.24
C ASP A 595 -24.10 -99.62 37.03
N LYS A 596 -24.83 -99.79 35.92
CA LYS A 596 -24.69 -98.93 34.74
C LYS A 596 -25.12 -97.49 35.02
N LEU A 597 -26.26 -97.29 35.67
CA LEU A 597 -26.74 -95.94 36.04
C LEU A 597 -25.79 -95.24 37.01
N LYS A 598 -25.20 -95.99 37.95
CA LYS A 598 -24.18 -95.48 38.88
C LYS A 598 -22.89 -95.09 38.16
N LEU A 599 -22.49 -95.84 37.13
CA LEU A 599 -21.36 -95.48 36.28
C LEU A 599 -21.63 -94.19 35.51
N ASP A 600 -22.80 -94.08 34.89
CA ASP A 600 -23.22 -92.91 34.10
C ASP A 600 -23.33 -91.65 35.00
N TYR A 601 -23.90 -91.77 36.20
CA TYR A 601 -23.95 -90.67 37.17
C TYR A 601 -22.55 -90.19 37.59
N ASN A 602 -21.62 -91.11 37.85
CA ASN A 602 -20.25 -90.76 38.21
C ASN A 602 -19.49 -90.11 37.05
N GLN A 603 -19.74 -90.54 35.81
CA GLN A 603 -19.19 -89.88 34.62
C GLN A 603 -19.76 -88.47 34.44
N LEU A 604 -21.08 -88.30 34.59
CA LEU A 604 -21.73 -87.00 34.50
C LEU A 604 -21.18 -86.04 35.57
N ARG A 605 -21.05 -86.49 36.82
CA ARG A 605 -20.48 -85.71 37.92
C ARG A 605 -19.03 -85.30 37.64
N LYS A 606 -18.22 -86.20 37.08
CA LYS A 606 -16.83 -85.91 36.71
C LYS A 606 -16.75 -84.87 35.58
N ASN A 607 -17.63 -84.98 34.58
CA ASN A 607 -17.70 -84.02 33.48
C ASN A 607 -18.15 -82.64 33.96
N SER A 608 -19.20 -82.54 34.79
CA SER A 608 -19.64 -81.27 35.37
C SER A 608 -18.56 -80.64 36.24
N SER A 609 -17.82 -81.43 37.03
CA SER A 609 -16.70 -80.89 37.83
C SER A 609 -15.56 -80.38 36.96
N LYS A 610 -15.28 -81.02 35.82
CA LYS A 610 -14.28 -80.56 34.87
C LYS A 610 -14.69 -79.23 34.23
N GLN A 611 -15.94 -79.12 33.81
CA GLN A 611 -16.49 -77.90 33.20
C GLN A 611 -16.52 -76.72 34.18
N ILE A 612 -16.83 -76.95 35.46
CA ILE A 612 -16.76 -75.92 36.51
C ILE A 612 -15.31 -75.42 36.68
N ASN A 613 -14.32 -76.31 36.66
CA ASN A 613 -12.92 -75.90 36.77
C ASN A 613 -12.46 -75.10 35.54
N GLU A 614 -12.85 -75.51 34.33
CA GLU A 614 -12.56 -74.78 33.09
C GLU A 614 -13.18 -73.37 33.10
N LEU A 615 -14.40 -73.22 33.62
CA LEU A 615 -15.05 -71.91 33.79
C LEU A 615 -14.34 -71.03 34.83
N ASN A 616 -13.91 -71.60 35.95
CA ASN A 616 -13.17 -70.85 36.96
C ASN A 616 -11.80 -70.39 36.44
N GLU A 617 -11.09 -71.22 35.69
CA GLU A 617 -9.83 -70.83 35.04
C GLU A 617 -10.05 -69.70 34.00
N ALA A 618 -11.15 -69.73 33.25
CA ALA A 618 -11.50 -68.64 32.34
C ALA A 618 -11.82 -67.35 33.11
N LEU A 619 -12.55 -67.44 34.23
CA LEU A 619 -12.88 -66.29 35.07
C LEU A 619 -11.64 -65.65 35.71
N ASP A 620 -10.69 -66.46 36.17
CA ASP A 620 -9.41 -65.97 36.70
C ASP A 620 -8.59 -65.24 35.63
N LYS A 621 -8.58 -65.74 34.39
CA LYS A 621 -7.94 -65.04 33.26
C LYS A 621 -8.59 -63.69 32.97
N PHE A 622 -9.91 -63.63 32.89
CA PHE A 622 -10.65 -62.38 32.68
C PHE A 622 -10.41 -61.37 33.82
N THR A 623 -10.35 -61.86 35.06
CA THR A 623 -10.07 -61.01 36.23
C THR A 623 -8.67 -60.38 36.14
N ASN A 624 -7.67 -61.18 35.78
CA ASN A 624 -6.30 -60.70 35.58
C ASN A 624 -6.16 -59.72 34.39
N GLU A 625 -6.90 -59.93 33.30
CA GLU A 625 -6.94 -58.99 32.17
C GLU A 625 -7.60 -57.67 32.56
N ASN A 626 -8.69 -57.69 33.33
CA ASN A 626 -9.32 -56.48 33.84
C ASN A 626 -8.40 -55.70 34.79
N GLU A 627 -7.63 -56.36 35.65
CA GLU A 627 -6.63 -55.70 36.49
C GLU A 627 -5.53 -55.03 35.66
N LYS A 628 -5.06 -55.67 34.58
CA LYS A 628 -4.12 -55.06 33.64
C LYS A 628 -4.71 -53.81 32.97
N ILE A 629 -5.95 -53.89 32.47
CA ILE A 629 -6.63 -52.74 31.85
C ILE A 629 -6.80 -51.60 32.86
N LEU A 630 -7.12 -51.90 34.12
CA LEU A 630 -7.22 -50.91 35.20
C LEU A 630 -5.89 -50.21 35.48
N THR A 631 -4.78 -50.96 35.54
CA THR A 631 -3.45 -50.37 35.75
C THR A 631 -3.00 -49.53 34.56
N GLU A 632 -3.30 -49.96 33.33
CA GLU A 632 -3.00 -49.20 32.12
C GLU A 632 -3.82 -47.90 32.04
N LYS A 633 -5.12 -47.97 32.37
CA LYS A 633 -5.99 -46.80 32.48
C LYS A 633 -5.42 -45.78 33.47
N LYS A 634 -5.00 -46.22 34.65
CA LYS A 634 -4.41 -45.35 35.67
C LYS A 634 -3.13 -44.68 35.18
N TYR A 635 -2.26 -45.43 34.49
CA TYR A 635 -1.05 -44.86 33.89
C TYR A 635 -1.36 -43.79 32.84
N LEU A 636 -2.37 -44.02 32.00
CA LEU A 636 -2.81 -43.05 31.00
C LEU A 636 -3.42 -41.79 31.65
N GLU A 637 -4.19 -41.94 32.72
CA GLU A 637 -4.72 -40.82 33.52
C GLU A 637 -3.58 -39.98 34.13
N ASP A 638 -2.60 -40.62 34.79
CA ASP A 638 -1.44 -39.93 35.37
C ASP A 638 -0.59 -39.21 34.29
N SER A 639 -0.45 -39.83 33.11
CA SER A 639 0.25 -39.24 31.96
C SER A 639 -0.50 -38.03 31.37
N LEU A 640 -1.83 -38.11 31.30
CA LEU A 640 -2.71 -37.04 30.85
C LEU A 640 -2.62 -35.83 31.80
N ASP A 641 -2.64 -36.05 33.11
CA ASP A 641 -2.50 -35.00 34.12
C ASP A 641 -1.14 -34.28 34.05
N SER A 642 -0.07 -35.04 33.82
CA SER A 642 1.27 -34.49 33.58
C SER A 642 1.35 -33.65 32.30
N LYS A 643 0.71 -34.12 31.21
CA LYS A 643 0.61 -33.38 29.94
C LYS A 643 -0.22 -32.11 30.10
N ASN A 644 -1.34 -32.15 30.81
CA ASN A 644 -2.17 -30.98 31.11
C ASN A 644 -1.42 -29.94 31.95
N SER A 645 -0.65 -30.39 32.93
CA SER A 645 0.22 -29.50 33.73
C SER A 645 1.30 -28.83 32.88
N SER A 646 1.84 -29.53 31.88
CA SER A 646 2.80 -28.96 30.93
C SER A 646 2.14 -28.00 29.93
N LEU A 647 0.93 -28.31 29.48
CA LEU A 647 0.13 -27.46 28.61
C LEU A 647 -0.18 -26.11 29.27
N ASN A 648 -0.61 -26.13 30.54
CA ASN A 648 -0.87 -24.92 31.32
C ASN A 648 0.38 -24.04 31.47
N LYS A 649 1.57 -24.64 31.64
CA LYS A 649 2.83 -23.89 31.71
C LYS A 649 3.16 -23.23 30.37
N LEU A 650 3.00 -23.96 29.26
CA LEU A 650 3.19 -23.40 27.92
C LEU A 650 2.18 -22.30 27.61
N GLU A 651 0.94 -22.41 28.09
CA GLU A 651 -0.08 -21.39 27.92
C GLU A 651 0.23 -20.11 28.71
N GLN A 652 0.75 -20.24 29.95
CA GLN A 652 1.27 -19.11 30.72
C GLN A 652 2.49 -18.44 30.06
N GLU A 653 3.40 -19.24 29.49
CA GLU A 653 4.55 -18.74 28.75
C GLU A 653 4.10 -18.00 27.48
N ASN A 654 3.14 -18.53 26.74
CA ASN A 654 2.59 -17.91 25.54
C ASN A 654 1.89 -16.57 25.86
N ASN A 655 1.17 -16.51 26.98
CA ASN A 655 0.59 -15.25 27.47
C ASN A 655 1.66 -14.21 27.82
N SER A 656 2.76 -14.64 28.45
CA SER A 656 3.89 -13.76 28.77
C SER A 656 4.60 -13.27 27.50
N LEU A 657 4.83 -14.15 26.53
CA LEU A 657 5.41 -13.80 25.23
C LEU A 657 4.51 -12.82 24.46
N ASN A 658 3.19 -13.01 24.47
CA ASN A 658 2.26 -12.07 23.85
C ASN A 658 2.30 -10.69 24.49
N LEU A 659 2.44 -10.60 25.82
CA LEU A 659 2.63 -9.31 26.51
C LEU A 659 3.94 -8.63 26.09
N ILE A 660 5.03 -9.40 25.98
CA ILE A 660 6.33 -8.89 25.53
C ILE A 660 6.25 -8.41 24.08
N ILE A 661 5.63 -9.18 23.19
CA ILE A 661 5.43 -8.79 21.78
C ILE A 661 4.64 -7.48 21.70
N LYS A 662 3.54 -7.37 22.46
CA LYS A 662 2.72 -6.16 22.50
C LYS A 662 3.50 -4.94 23.00
N ASP A 663 4.37 -5.11 23.99
CA ASP A 663 5.26 -4.05 24.48
C ASP A 663 6.34 -3.68 23.45
N LYS A 664 6.89 -4.67 22.73
CA LYS A 664 7.84 -4.43 21.63
C LYS A 664 7.21 -3.72 20.45
N ASP A 665 5.98 -4.06 20.08
CA ASP A 665 5.22 -3.37 19.03
C ASP A 665 4.91 -1.92 19.41
N SER A 666 4.54 -1.68 20.67
CA SER A 666 4.35 -0.32 21.20
C SER A 666 5.64 0.50 21.09
N ASN A 667 6.77 -0.07 21.53
CA ASN A 667 8.09 0.56 21.43
C ASN A 667 8.52 0.80 19.98
N TYR A 668 8.28 -0.16 19.08
CA TYR A 668 8.57 -0.03 17.66
C TYR A 668 7.75 1.10 17.02
N ASN A 669 6.46 1.23 17.37
CA ASN A 669 5.60 2.31 16.89
C ASN A 669 6.08 3.68 17.38
N VAL A 670 6.51 3.78 18.65
CA VAL A 670 7.12 5.01 19.18
C VAL A 670 8.41 5.35 18.43
N LEU A 671 9.28 4.36 18.19
CA LEU A 671 10.53 4.57 17.46
C LEU A 671 10.29 4.96 16.00
N LYS A 672 9.29 4.36 15.34
CA LYS A 672 8.86 4.69 13.98
C LYS A 672 8.35 6.13 13.89
N LYS A 673 7.53 6.58 14.85
CA LYS A 673 7.09 7.98 14.94
C LYS A 673 8.26 8.93 15.11
N LYS A 674 9.18 8.65 16.03
CA LYS A 674 10.40 9.47 16.21
C LYS A 674 11.26 9.51 14.95
N PHE A 675 11.39 8.41 14.24
CA PHE A 675 12.13 8.38 12.96
C PHE A 675 11.45 9.23 11.89
N GLN A 676 10.12 9.16 11.76
CA GLN A 676 9.36 10.00 10.83
C GLN A 676 9.47 11.49 11.18
N GLU A 677 9.43 11.81 12.47
CA GLU A 677 9.56 13.19 12.96
C GLU A 677 10.97 13.76 12.69
N ILE A 678 12.03 12.97 12.94
CA ILE A 678 13.40 13.32 12.57
C ILE A 678 13.54 13.49 11.05
N LYS A 679 12.93 12.58 10.27
CA LYS A 679 12.95 12.67 8.80
C LYS A 679 12.29 13.96 8.31
N ARG A 680 11.11 14.30 8.85
CA ARG A 680 10.39 15.54 8.52
C ARG A 680 11.21 16.78 8.87
N ASN A 681 11.80 16.83 10.08
CA ASN A 681 12.68 17.93 10.48
C ASN A 681 13.89 18.10 9.56
N ASN A 682 14.51 16.97 9.16
CA ASN A 682 15.65 17.01 8.25
C ASN A 682 15.23 17.46 6.84
N GLU A 683 14.05 17.03 6.34
CA GLU A 683 13.50 17.51 5.07
C GLU A 683 13.19 19.00 5.11
N GLU A 684 12.63 19.51 6.21
CA GLU A 684 12.39 20.94 6.43
C GLU A 684 13.71 21.74 6.48
N GLN A 685 14.72 21.27 7.21
CA GLN A 685 16.04 21.91 7.23
C GLN A 685 16.73 21.88 5.85
N ILE A 686 16.62 20.78 5.11
CA ILE A 686 17.16 20.69 3.74
C ILE A 686 16.43 21.67 2.82
N ASN A 687 15.12 21.84 2.97
CA ASN A 687 14.35 22.80 2.17
C ASN A 687 14.71 24.24 2.52
N LEU A 688 14.90 24.57 3.79
CA LEU A 688 15.39 25.89 4.23
C LEU A 688 16.80 26.16 3.69
N LEU A 689 17.71 25.19 3.76
CA LEU A 689 19.05 25.33 3.20
C LEU A 689 19.02 25.46 1.67
N LYS A 690 18.14 24.73 0.97
CA LYS A 690 17.95 24.90 -0.48
C LYS A 690 17.42 26.27 -0.83
N GLN A 691 16.48 26.81 -0.04
CA GLN A 691 15.96 28.15 -0.25
C GLN A 691 17.05 29.20 -0.02
N ASP A 692 17.84 29.10 1.05
CA ASP A 692 18.94 30.04 1.33
C ASP A 692 20.04 29.96 0.25
N VAL A 693 20.34 28.76 -0.26
CA VAL A 693 21.25 28.59 -1.40
C VAL A 693 20.67 29.21 -2.68
N GLN A 694 19.37 29.06 -2.92
CA GLN A 694 18.70 29.66 -4.07
C GLN A 694 18.70 31.19 -3.98
N ASP A 695 18.33 31.76 -2.84
CA ASP A 695 18.32 33.20 -2.62
C ASP A 695 19.72 33.81 -2.76
N LYS A 696 20.76 33.08 -2.29
CA LYS A 696 22.16 33.47 -2.50
C LYS A 696 22.57 33.37 -3.96
N ASN A 697 22.17 32.32 -4.68
CA ASN A 697 22.42 32.18 -6.11
C ASN A 697 21.73 33.28 -6.92
N ASP A 698 20.51 33.65 -6.58
CA ASP A 698 19.78 34.72 -7.26
C ASP A 698 20.45 36.09 -7.00
N LYS A 699 20.93 36.33 -5.78
CA LYS A 699 21.77 37.50 -5.45
C LYS A 699 23.09 37.50 -6.23
N ILE A 700 23.74 36.34 -6.39
CA ILE A 700 24.97 36.18 -7.18
C ILE A 700 24.68 36.38 -8.67
N ALA A 701 23.54 35.94 -9.19
CA ALA A 701 23.14 36.14 -10.58
C ALA A 701 22.80 37.62 -10.88
N ALA A 702 22.32 38.38 -9.90
CA ALA A 702 22.04 39.81 -10.02
C ALA A 702 23.29 40.71 -9.88
N LEU A 703 24.38 40.19 -9.30
CA LEU A 703 25.64 40.93 -9.10
C LEU A 703 26.30 41.39 -10.41
N PRO A 704 26.41 40.57 -11.47
CA PRO A 704 26.91 40.99 -12.78
C PRO A 704 26.15 42.18 -13.36
N GLN A 705 24.82 42.18 -13.27
CA GLN A 705 23.98 43.26 -13.80
C GLN A 705 24.15 44.55 -12.98
N LYS A 706 24.29 44.44 -11.65
CA LYS A 706 24.64 45.58 -10.79
C LYS A 706 26.03 46.13 -11.07
N LEU A 707 27.01 45.26 -11.33
CA LEU A 707 28.37 45.64 -11.73
C LEU A 707 28.36 46.34 -13.08
N GLU A 708 27.59 45.84 -14.05
CA GLU A 708 27.45 46.46 -15.37
C GLU A 708 26.80 47.85 -15.28
N LEU A 709 25.77 48.03 -14.44
CA LEU A 709 25.18 49.35 -14.16
C LEU A 709 26.21 50.30 -13.53
N LYS A 710 27.03 49.80 -12.60
CA LYS A 710 28.11 50.60 -11.99
C LYS A 710 29.22 50.92 -12.99
N ASP A 711 29.56 50.02 -13.91
CA ASP A 711 30.51 50.27 -14.98
C ASP A 711 29.97 51.30 -16.00
N ILE A 712 28.67 51.29 -16.28
CA ILE A 712 27.99 52.31 -17.09
C ILE A 712 28.05 53.67 -16.37
N GLU A 713 27.76 53.71 -15.07
CA GLU A 713 27.82 54.92 -14.25
C GLU A 713 29.26 55.48 -14.21
N ILE A 714 30.26 54.63 -13.99
CA ILE A 714 31.68 54.99 -14.04
C ILE A 714 32.06 55.51 -15.43
N SER A 715 31.57 54.90 -16.50
CA SER A 715 31.81 55.34 -17.88
C SER A 715 31.19 56.72 -18.16
N GLN A 716 29.98 56.99 -17.64
CA GLN A 716 29.33 58.29 -17.73
C GLN A 716 30.07 59.36 -16.93
N LEU A 717 30.45 59.06 -15.68
CA LEU A 717 31.27 59.94 -14.85
C LEU A 717 32.60 60.26 -15.54
N ASN A 718 33.27 59.27 -16.14
CA ASN A 718 34.50 59.48 -16.90
C ASN A 718 34.30 60.37 -18.13
N LYS A 719 33.14 60.29 -18.82
CA LYS A 719 32.80 61.22 -19.91
C LYS A 719 32.61 62.65 -19.39
N ILE A 720 31.94 62.82 -18.25
CA ILE A 720 31.73 64.13 -17.61
C ILE A 720 33.07 64.71 -17.17
N VAL A 721 33.96 63.92 -16.59
CA VAL A 721 35.32 64.35 -16.20
C VAL A 721 36.11 64.81 -17.43
N LYS A 722 36.08 64.06 -18.54
CA LYS A 722 36.71 64.48 -19.80
C LYS A 722 36.15 65.80 -20.36
N SER A 723 34.84 66.03 -20.23
CA SER A 723 34.22 67.30 -20.63
C SER A 723 34.74 68.46 -19.79
N HIS A 724 34.79 68.28 -18.47
CA HIS A 724 35.33 69.29 -17.56
C HIS A 724 36.82 69.54 -17.79
N GLU A 725 37.63 68.52 -18.09
CA GLU A 725 39.03 68.72 -18.48
C GLU A 725 39.17 69.58 -19.73
N ASN A 726 38.32 69.36 -20.74
CA ASN A 726 38.29 70.18 -21.96
C ASN A 726 37.84 71.63 -21.68
N ASP A 727 36.85 71.82 -20.81
CA ASP A 727 36.40 73.16 -20.40
C ASP A 727 37.47 73.89 -19.58
N VAL A 728 38.19 73.18 -18.71
CA VAL A 728 39.34 73.71 -17.98
C VAL A 728 40.44 74.11 -18.96
N LEU A 729 40.76 73.29 -19.96
CA LEU A 729 41.73 73.64 -21.02
C LEU A 729 41.30 74.89 -21.80
N SER A 730 40.02 74.99 -22.16
CA SER A 730 39.45 76.15 -22.83
C SER A 730 39.56 77.42 -21.98
N LYS A 731 39.12 77.37 -20.72
CA LYS A 731 39.24 78.49 -19.77
C LYS A 731 40.70 78.86 -19.50
N ASN A 732 41.61 77.90 -19.47
CA ASN A 732 43.04 78.17 -19.29
C ASN A 732 43.66 78.88 -20.50
N ASN A 733 43.22 78.52 -21.71
CA ASN A 733 43.56 79.26 -22.93
C ASN A 733 42.97 80.68 -22.90
N GLU A 734 41.73 80.84 -22.43
CA GLU A 734 41.08 82.15 -22.29
C GLU A 734 41.82 83.04 -21.28
N ILE A 735 42.20 82.49 -20.12
CA ILE A 735 43.05 83.14 -19.11
C ILE A 735 44.40 83.55 -19.71
N LYS A 736 45.00 82.71 -20.58
CA LYS A 736 46.24 83.03 -21.26
C LYS A 736 46.07 84.23 -22.21
N THR A 737 44.98 84.28 -22.98
CA THR A 737 44.65 85.47 -23.80
C THR A 737 44.37 86.71 -22.96
N LEU A 738 43.67 86.59 -21.84
CA LEU A 738 43.41 87.71 -20.93
C LEU A 738 44.69 88.22 -20.28
N ARG A 739 45.61 87.33 -19.87
CA ARG A 739 46.94 87.73 -19.39
C ARG A 739 47.70 88.53 -20.43
N ASN A 740 47.69 88.09 -21.69
CA ASN A 740 48.35 88.82 -22.77
C ASN A 740 47.73 90.21 -22.98
N LYS A 741 46.39 90.34 -22.98
CA LYS A 741 45.71 91.64 -23.06
C LYS A 741 45.99 92.55 -21.87
N VAL A 742 46.08 92.00 -20.66
CA VAL A 742 46.46 92.75 -19.45
C VAL A 742 47.91 93.22 -19.55
N GLN A 743 48.81 92.39 -20.10
CA GLN A 743 50.21 92.76 -20.33
C GLN A 743 50.35 93.87 -21.38
N GLU A 744 49.60 93.79 -22.49
CA GLU A 744 49.51 94.88 -23.47
C GLU A 744 48.97 96.17 -22.83
N SER A 745 47.92 96.08 -22.02
CA SER A 745 47.36 97.23 -21.31
C SER A 745 48.35 97.85 -20.31
N ARG A 746 49.14 97.03 -19.61
CA ARG A 746 50.21 97.52 -18.74
C ARG A 746 51.31 98.25 -19.51
N GLU A 747 51.65 97.78 -20.71
CA GLU A 747 52.65 98.46 -21.53
C GLU A 747 52.12 99.78 -22.12
N VAL A 748 50.82 99.85 -22.43
CA VAL A 748 50.13 101.10 -22.78
C VAL A 748 50.09 102.09 -21.60
N ILE A 749 49.81 101.61 -20.38
CA ILE A 749 49.85 102.45 -19.16
C ILE A 749 51.26 102.98 -18.91
N LYS A 750 52.29 102.16 -19.11
CA LYS A 750 53.69 102.57 -19.01
C LYS A 750 54.04 103.66 -20.03
N GLN A 751 53.62 103.51 -21.29
CA GLN A 751 53.79 104.54 -22.32
C GLN A 751 53.05 105.85 -21.99
N LEU A 752 51.86 105.76 -21.39
CA LEU A 752 51.12 106.95 -20.94
C LEU A 752 51.80 107.64 -19.75
N ASN A 753 52.37 106.88 -18.81
CA ASN A 753 53.15 107.43 -17.70
C ASN A 753 54.44 108.10 -18.16
N ASP A 754 55.14 107.51 -19.13
CA ASP A 754 56.34 108.12 -19.72
C ASP A 754 55.99 109.46 -20.41
N LYS A 755 54.85 109.53 -21.11
CA LYS A 755 54.31 110.79 -21.68
C LYS A 755 53.91 111.82 -20.62
N LEU A 756 53.41 111.38 -19.47
CA LEU A 756 53.01 112.27 -18.37
C LEU A 756 54.25 112.89 -17.72
N SER A 757 55.33 112.14 -17.61
CA SER A 757 56.63 112.62 -17.12
C SER A 757 57.25 113.63 -18.10
N GLU A 758 57.15 113.41 -19.40
CA GLU A 758 57.63 114.34 -20.43
C GLU A 758 56.86 115.68 -20.42
N ASN A 759 55.52 115.64 -20.22
CA ASN A 759 54.70 116.84 -20.07
C ASN A 759 54.98 117.64 -18.78
N SER A 760 55.41 116.98 -17.71
CA SER A 760 55.82 117.66 -16.46
C SER A 760 57.04 118.55 -16.67
N VAL A 761 58.04 118.09 -17.44
CA VAL A 761 59.25 118.87 -17.74
C VAL A 761 58.94 120.12 -18.57
N VAL A 762 57.98 120.04 -19.49
CA VAL A 762 57.54 121.17 -20.33
C VAL A 762 56.72 122.21 -19.54
N ILE A 763 56.02 121.78 -18.49
CA ILE A 763 55.25 122.67 -17.60
C ILE A 763 56.19 123.46 -16.67
N ASP A 764 57.25 122.85 -16.16
CA ASP A 764 58.23 123.51 -15.29
C ASP A 764 59.03 124.61 -16.02
N GLU A 765 59.30 124.44 -17.32
CA GLU A 765 59.89 125.49 -18.17
C GLU A 765 58.95 126.68 -18.39
N LYS A 766 57.63 126.46 -18.46
CA LYS A 766 56.62 127.54 -18.57
C LYS A 766 56.39 128.28 -17.26
N ILE A 767 56.55 127.62 -16.11
CA ILE A 767 56.41 128.23 -14.78
C ILE A 767 57.53 129.24 -14.52
N ARG A 768 58.78 128.89 -14.84
CA ARG A 768 59.93 129.82 -14.72
C ARG A 768 59.78 131.11 -15.53
N SER A 769 59.14 131.04 -16.70
CA SER A 769 58.86 132.21 -17.53
C SER A 769 57.73 133.09 -16.98
N LYS A 770 56.83 132.55 -16.15
CA LYS A 770 55.68 133.28 -15.57
C LYS A 770 56.00 133.92 -14.22
N GLU A 771 57.00 133.41 -13.48
CA GLU A 771 57.47 133.99 -12.23
C GLU A 771 58.18 135.36 -12.41
N ASP A 772 58.87 135.58 -13.54
CA ASP A 772 59.46 136.88 -13.91
C ASP A 772 58.42 137.96 -14.31
N GLU A 773 57.21 137.55 -14.70
CA GLU A 773 56.08 138.45 -15.01
C GLU A 773 55.32 138.88 -13.74
N ILE A 774 55.30 138.04 -12.69
CA ILE A 774 54.59 138.27 -11.42
C ILE A 774 55.27 139.37 -10.57
N PHE A 775 56.59 139.55 -10.67
CA PHE A 775 57.31 140.60 -9.95
C PHE A 775 56.89 142.03 -10.38
N LYS A 776 56.46 142.22 -11.63
CA LYS A 776 55.98 143.52 -12.15
C LYS A 776 54.51 143.82 -11.83
N LEU A 777 53.71 142.79 -11.53
CA LEU A 777 52.27 142.93 -11.22
C LEU A 777 52.02 143.25 -9.73
N LYS A 778 52.97 142.98 -8.84
CA LYS A 778 52.85 143.21 -7.39
C LYS A 778 52.84 144.68 -6.98
N ASP A 779 53.39 145.58 -7.82
CA ASP A 779 53.46 147.03 -7.55
C ASP A 779 52.14 147.76 -7.90
N ASN A 780 51.33 147.21 -8.81
CA ASN A 780 50.04 147.78 -9.23
C ASN A 780 48.85 147.37 -8.34
N PHE A 781 49.00 146.33 -7.51
CA PHE A 781 47.89 145.77 -6.71
C PHE A 781 47.53 146.60 -5.45
N LYS A 782 48.38 147.55 -5.05
CA LYS A 782 48.17 148.40 -3.86
C LYS A 782 47.05 149.45 -4.03
N ASN A 783 46.68 149.79 -5.27
CA ASN A 783 45.65 150.80 -5.57
C ASN A 783 44.24 150.22 -5.75
N SER A 784 44.07 148.89 -5.89
CA SER A 784 42.77 148.23 -6.11
C SER A 784 42.03 147.85 -4.82
N VAL A 785 42.70 147.92 -3.66
CA VAL A 785 42.12 147.60 -2.35
C VAL A 785 41.04 148.60 -1.93
N ASN A 786 41.15 149.87 -2.34
CA ASN A 786 40.19 150.93 -1.95
C ASN A 786 38.83 150.85 -2.68
N GLU A 787 38.72 150.11 -3.78
CA GLU A 787 37.46 149.95 -4.54
C GLU A 787 36.58 148.80 -4.01
N LYS A 788 37.13 147.89 -3.19
CA LYS A 788 36.42 146.70 -2.69
C LYS A 788 35.54 146.96 -1.45
N ASP A 789 35.75 148.05 -0.73
CA ASP A 789 34.96 148.41 0.47
C ASP A 789 33.55 148.92 0.13
N GLU A 790 33.33 149.46 -1.07
CA GLU A 790 32.00 149.89 -1.53
C GLU A 790 31.09 148.71 -1.93
N GLU A 791 31.66 147.56 -2.32
CA GLU A 791 30.94 146.33 -2.71
C GLU A 791 30.29 145.60 -1.50
N ILE A 792 30.90 145.71 -0.31
CA ILE A 792 30.43 145.06 0.94
C ILE A 792 29.06 145.60 1.38
N SER A 793 28.77 146.88 1.10
CA SER A 793 27.48 147.49 1.46
C SER A 793 26.31 146.92 0.65
N ARG A 794 26.56 146.40 -0.56
CA ARG A 794 25.53 145.84 -1.45
C ARG A 794 25.12 144.42 -1.06
N LEU A 795 26.07 143.63 -0.57
CA LEU A 795 25.85 142.23 -0.16
C LEU A 795 24.97 142.10 1.10
N LYS A 796 24.99 143.07 2.02
CA LYS A 796 24.12 143.06 3.22
C LYS A 796 22.61 143.10 2.89
N SER A 797 22.22 143.73 1.78
CA SER A 797 20.80 143.80 1.38
C SER A 797 20.27 142.48 0.81
N LEU A 798 21.12 141.61 0.25
CA LEU A 798 20.73 140.30 -0.26
C LEU A 798 20.48 139.28 0.86
N LEU A 799 21.14 139.48 2.00
CA LEU A 799 21.10 138.56 3.14
C LEU A 799 19.73 138.57 3.84
N SER A 800 19.07 139.72 3.93
CA SER A 800 17.70 139.82 4.49
C SER A 800 16.64 139.10 3.64
N GLN A 801 16.79 139.02 2.31
CA GLN A 801 15.86 138.26 1.47
C GLN A 801 15.97 136.75 1.67
N ARG A 802 17.17 136.23 1.99
CA ARG A 802 17.37 134.80 2.23
C ARG A 802 16.80 134.32 3.56
N ASN A 803 16.76 135.16 4.59
CA ASN A 803 16.17 134.80 5.88
C ASN A 803 14.66 134.53 5.79
N TYR A 804 13.90 135.31 5.02
CA TYR A 804 12.47 135.03 4.81
C TYR A 804 12.17 133.67 4.15
N LYS A 805 13.10 133.13 3.35
CA LYS A 805 12.93 131.81 2.72
C LYS A 805 13.27 130.65 3.68
N ILE A 806 14.09 130.90 4.70
CA ILE A 806 14.42 129.93 5.74
C ILE A 806 13.22 129.72 6.66
N ASP A 807 12.47 130.77 6.97
CA ASP A 807 11.27 130.68 7.82
C ASP A 807 10.18 129.80 7.19
N GLU A 808 9.94 129.94 5.88
CA GLU A 808 8.97 129.10 5.12
C GLU A 808 9.39 127.62 5.05
N LEU A 809 10.71 127.34 4.96
CA LEU A 809 11.21 125.96 4.98
C LEU A 809 11.12 125.33 6.38
N THR A 810 11.26 126.13 7.43
CA THR A 810 11.15 125.67 8.83
C THR A 810 9.74 125.21 9.17
N GLU A 811 8.71 125.91 8.66
CA GLU A 811 7.30 125.52 8.83
C GLU A 811 6.98 124.19 8.12
N ASN A 812 7.53 123.95 6.92
CA ASN A 812 7.38 122.66 6.22
C ASN A 812 8.04 121.49 6.97
N VAL A 813 9.22 121.70 7.55
CA VAL A 813 9.88 120.68 8.39
C VAL A 813 9.04 120.34 9.62
N GLY A 814 8.37 121.34 10.22
CA GLY A 814 7.43 121.12 11.33
C GLY A 814 6.27 120.19 10.95
N SER A 815 5.70 120.36 9.75
CA SER A 815 4.60 119.48 9.27
C SER A 815 5.06 118.04 9.02
N LEU A 816 6.25 117.85 8.43
CA LEU A 816 6.83 116.53 8.16
C LEU A 816 7.19 115.78 9.45
N ASN A 817 7.62 116.50 10.50
CA ASN A 817 7.85 115.89 11.81
C ASN A 817 6.56 115.41 12.48
N HIS A 818 5.46 116.16 12.33
CA HIS A 818 4.15 115.73 12.83
C HIS A 818 3.66 114.47 12.11
N ASP A 819 3.83 114.40 10.78
CA ASP A 819 3.49 113.21 10.00
C ASP A 819 4.36 112.00 10.39
N LEU A 820 5.65 112.21 10.71
CA LEU A 820 6.54 111.18 11.23
C LEU A 820 6.09 110.65 12.60
N GLU A 821 5.64 111.52 13.50
CA GLU A 821 5.08 111.13 14.81
C GLU A 821 3.84 110.23 14.65
N VAL A 822 2.92 110.60 13.75
CA VAL A 822 1.71 109.81 13.46
C VAL A 822 2.08 108.45 12.86
N LEU A 823 3.10 108.40 11.99
CA LEU A 823 3.57 107.15 11.40
C LEU A 823 4.24 106.25 12.45
N SER A 824 5.00 106.84 13.38
CA SER A 824 5.62 106.13 14.51
C SER A 824 4.58 105.51 15.43
N PHE A 825 3.50 106.23 15.72
CA PHE A 825 2.40 105.70 16.52
C PHE A 825 1.69 104.52 15.84
N LYS A 826 1.46 104.59 14.53
CA LYS A 826 0.90 103.47 13.74
C LYS A 826 1.86 102.28 13.66
N PHE A 827 3.16 102.52 13.64
CA PHE A 827 4.16 101.46 13.66
C PHE A 827 4.15 100.71 14.99
N GLU A 828 4.04 101.42 16.11
CA GLU A 828 3.96 100.80 17.43
C GLU A 828 2.64 100.04 17.62
N ASP A 829 1.50 100.56 17.13
CA ASP A 829 0.21 99.85 17.13
C ASP A 829 0.26 98.54 16.29
N ASN A 830 0.89 98.59 15.10
CA ASN A 830 1.09 97.40 14.28
C ASN A 830 2.00 96.36 14.96
N LYS A 831 3.03 96.81 15.65
CA LYS A 831 3.94 95.93 16.41
C LYS A 831 3.22 95.25 17.57
N GLU A 832 2.34 95.96 18.27
CA GLU A 832 1.51 95.38 19.33
C GLU A 832 0.50 94.36 18.77
N GLN A 833 -0.05 94.60 17.57
CA GLN A 833 -0.89 93.61 16.87
C GLN A 833 -0.10 92.39 16.40
N PHE A 834 1.16 92.56 15.98
CA PHE A 834 2.03 91.45 15.58
C PHE A 834 2.33 90.54 16.77
N ASN A 835 2.66 91.11 17.93
CA ASN A 835 2.90 90.36 19.16
C ASN A 835 1.66 89.55 19.58
N LYS A 836 0.45 90.13 19.47
CA LYS A 836 -0.81 89.39 19.71
C LYS A 836 -1.03 88.26 18.71
N CYS A 837 -0.67 88.45 17.44
CA CYS A 837 -0.74 87.36 16.46
C CYS A 837 0.27 86.25 16.79
N GLU A 838 1.46 86.59 17.25
CA GLU A 838 2.51 85.64 17.65
C GLU A 838 2.09 84.81 18.89
N GLU A 839 1.47 85.44 19.89
CA GLU A 839 0.88 84.72 21.03
C GLU A 839 -0.25 83.77 20.59
N ILE A 840 -1.09 84.18 19.63
CA ILE A 840 -2.14 83.32 19.06
C ILE A 840 -1.54 82.16 18.25
N ILE A 841 -0.44 82.38 17.53
CA ILE A 841 0.28 81.34 16.78
C ILE A 841 0.85 80.31 17.76
N GLN A 842 1.55 80.73 18.82
CA GLN A 842 2.04 79.82 19.86
C GLN A 842 0.91 79.00 20.51
N ALA A 843 -0.20 79.65 20.86
CA ALA A 843 -1.35 78.94 21.42
C ALA A 843 -1.98 77.93 20.44
N LYS A 844 -1.91 78.19 19.12
CA LYS A 844 -2.34 77.23 18.10
C LYS A 844 -1.34 76.11 17.89
N ASP A 845 -0.04 76.38 17.95
CA ASP A 845 1.01 75.37 17.84
C ASP A 845 1.00 74.39 19.03
N ASP A 846 0.68 74.88 20.23
CA ASP A 846 0.45 74.02 21.41
C ASP A 846 -0.78 73.11 21.22
N VAL A 847 -1.83 73.62 20.58
CA VAL A 847 -3.04 72.82 20.27
C VAL A 847 -2.77 71.83 19.14
N ILE A 848 -1.96 72.19 18.15
CA ILE A 848 -1.52 71.31 17.08
C ILE A 848 -0.68 70.17 17.67
N SER A 849 0.28 70.48 18.54
CA SER A 849 1.10 69.47 19.22
C SER A 849 0.27 68.45 20.02
N LYS A 850 -0.74 68.92 20.76
CA LYS A 850 -1.69 68.03 21.46
C LYS A 850 -2.55 67.19 20.52
N LYS A 851 -2.90 67.73 19.35
CA LYS A 851 -3.62 66.97 18.32
C LYS A 851 -2.71 65.94 17.65
N ASP A 852 -1.43 66.26 17.45
CA ASP A 852 -0.45 65.34 16.90
C ASP A 852 -0.18 64.18 17.87
N GLU A 853 -0.09 64.45 19.18
CA GLU A 853 -0.05 63.39 20.21
C GLU A 853 -1.30 62.49 20.19
N LEU A 854 -2.49 63.08 20.01
CA LEU A 854 -3.72 62.30 19.89
C LEU A 854 -3.76 61.48 18.58
N ILE A 855 -3.26 62.04 17.48
CA ILE A 855 -3.13 61.34 16.19
C ILE A 855 -2.15 60.18 16.33
N GLU A 856 -1.03 60.37 17.04
CA GLU A 856 -0.05 59.33 17.35
C GLU A 856 -0.70 58.17 18.13
N ASP A 857 -1.47 58.48 19.19
CA ASP A 857 -2.18 57.45 19.96
C ASP A 857 -3.26 56.73 19.13
N ILE A 858 -4.02 57.47 18.33
CA ILE A 858 -5.00 56.89 17.38
C ILE A 858 -4.29 56.00 16.36
N ASN A 859 -3.14 56.40 15.83
CA ASN A 859 -2.34 55.59 14.89
C ASN A 859 -1.79 54.33 15.56
N GLN A 860 -1.39 54.40 16.84
CA GLN A 860 -1.02 53.21 17.60
C GLN A 860 -2.22 52.27 17.83
N GLN A 861 -3.41 52.81 18.08
CA GLN A 861 -4.62 52.01 18.20
C GLN A 861 -5.04 51.38 16.87
N ILE A 862 -4.95 52.12 15.75
CA ILE A 862 -5.17 51.62 14.39
C ILE A 862 -4.20 50.47 14.11
N ASN A 863 -2.90 50.64 14.36
CA ASN A 863 -1.91 49.57 14.20
C ASN A 863 -2.24 48.32 15.04
N ARG A 864 -2.72 48.48 16.27
CA ARG A 864 -3.15 47.34 17.11
C ARG A 864 -4.39 46.64 16.51
N LEU A 865 -5.34 47.41 15.98
CA LEU A 865 -6.53 46.87 15.33
C LEU A 865 -6.22 46.20 13.99
N GLU A 866 -5.35 46.78 13.18
CA GLU A 866 -4.86 46.20 11.93
C GLU A 866 -4.13 44.88 12.16
N ASN A 867 -3.28 44.80 13.19
CA ASN A 867 -2.65 43.54 13.58
C ASN A 867 -3.67 42.49 14.06
N LYS A 868 -4.71 42.91 14.81
CA LYS A 868 -5.79 41.99 15.19
C LYS A 868 -6.62 41.53 13.98
N ILE A 869 -6.90 42.42 13.02
CA ILE A 869 -7.59 42.09 11.78
C ILE A 869 -6.74 41.13 10.96
N LYS A 870 -5.42 41.34 10.90
CA LYS A 870 -4.49 40.44 10.22
C LYS A 870 -4.51 39.05 10.83
N LEU A 871 -4.36 38.92 12.15
CA LEU A 871 -4.49 37.63 12.84
C LEU A 871 -5.85 36.97 12.60
N LYS A 872 -6.94 37.75 12.57
CA LYS A 872 -8.27 37.24 12.28
C LYS A 872 -8.44 36.82 10.81
N ASN A 873 -7.78 37.48 9.88
CA ASN A 873 -7.75 37.09 8.48
C ASN A 873 -6.93 35.80 8.30
N ASP A 874 -5.80 35.68 8.99
CA ASP A 874 -4.99 34.45 9.01
C ASP A 874 -5.82 33.28 9.58
N ASP A 875 -6.57 33.50 10.68
CA ASP A 875 -7.52 32.50 11.23
C ASP A 875 -8.62 32.12 10.22
N ILE A 876 -9.14 33.10 9.47
CA ILE A 876 -10.19 32.88 8.45
C ILE A 876 -9.62 32.11 7.25
N GLU A 877 -8.38 32.39 6.87
CA GLU A 877 -7.67 31.71 5.79
C GLU A 877 -7.41 30.25 6.17
N GLU A 878 -6.94 29.99 7.39
CA GLU A 878 -6.80 28.63 7.93
C GLU A 878 -8.15 27.88 7.96
N LEU A 879 -9.22 28.56 8.41
CA LEU A 879 -10.57 27.98 8.40
C LEU A 879 -11.08 27.71 6.98
N ASN A 880 -10.78 28.55 6.00
CA ASN A 880 -11.16 28.35 4.60
C ASN A 880 -10.38 27.21 3.97
N ASP A 881 -9.10 27.06 4.30
CA ASP A 881 -8.27 25.93 3.91
C ASP A 881 -8.82 24.62 4.46
N ASP A 882 -9.19 24.61 5.74
CA ASP A 882 -9.87 23.47 6.37
C ASP A 882 -11.24 23.18 5.73
N LEU A 883 -11.98 24.20 5.33
CA LEU A 883 -13.25 24.06 4.63
C LEU A 883 -13.05 23.46 3.23
N SER A 884 -12.03 23.92 2.50
CA SER A 884 -11.63 23.40 1.19
C SER A 884 -11.15 21.94 1.26
N LYS A 885 -10.37 21.60 2.30
CA LYS A 885 -9.97 20.21 2.61
C LYS A 885 -11.19 19.34 2.93
N LYS A 886 -12.20 19.88 3.63
CA LYS A 886 -13.47 19.18 3.87
C LYS A 886 -14.32 19.07 2.61
N ASP A 887 -14.37 20.07 1.74
CA ASP A 887 -15.12 20.02 0.49
C ASP A 887 -14.51 19.02 -0.50
N THR A 888 -13.18 18.96 -0.57
CA THR A 888 -12.47 17.91 -1.33
C THR A 888 -12.71 16.52 -0.74
N LEU A 889 -12.71 16.37 0.59
CA LEU A 889 -13.10 15.12 1.25
C LEU A 889 -14.55 14.73 0.94
N ILE A 890 -15.48 15.68 1.00
CA ILE A 890 -16.90 15.48 0.65
C ILE A 890 -17.04 15.07 -0.83
N SER A 891 -16.24 15.65 -1.72
CA SER A 891 -16.21 15.30 -3.14
C SER A 891 -15.72 13.87 -3.35
N ASN A 892 -14.61 13.50 -2.70
CA ASN A 892 -14.07 12.14 -2.73
C ASN A 892 -15.07 11.13 -2.14
N LEU A 893 -15.73 11.45 -1.02
CA LEU A 893 -16.75 10.61 -0.41
C LEU A 893 -17.98 10.46 -1.33
N LYS A 894 -18.39 11.52 -2.05
CA LYS A 894 -19.45 11.43 -3.06
C LYS A 894 -19.05 10.51 -4.21
N GLU A 895 -17.79 10.57 -4.64
CA GLU A 895 -17.25 9.70 -5.69
C GLU A 895 -17.19 8.24 -5.22
N GLU A 896 -16.70 7.97 -4.00
CA GLU A 896 -16.70 6.63 -3.38
C GLU A 896 -18.12 6.08 -3.16
N ILE A 897 -19.08 6.93 -2.78
CA ILE A 897 -20.50 6.55 -2.68
C ILE A 897 -21.06 6.24 -4.08
N SER A 898 -20.70 7.01 -5.11
CA SER A 898 -21.11 6.75 -6.50
C SER A 898 -20.55 5.41 -7.01
N GLU A 899 -19.27 5.14 -6.76
CA GLU A 899 -18.64 3.85 -7.09
C GLU A 899 -19.25 2.68 -6.31
N SER A 900 -19.55 2.88 -5.02
CA SER A 900 -20.21 1.87 -4.19
C SER A 900 -21.63 1.60 -4.69
N ASN A 901 -22.37 2.62 -5.13
CA ASN A 901 -23.69 2.46 -5.74
C ASN A 901 -23.60 1.74 -7.09
N LEU A 902 -22.58 1.98 -7.90
CA LEU A 902 -22.34 1.21 -9.13
C LEU A 902 -22.03 -0.26 -8.83
N LYS A 903 -21.25 -0.54 -7.76
CA LYS A 903 -21.01 -1.92 -7.29
C LYS A 903 -22.29 -2.56 -6.76
N LEU A 904 -23.16 -1.81 -6.09
CA LEU A 904 -24.45 -2.29 -5.58
C LEU A 904 -25.39 -2.66 -6.74
N ASN A 905 -25.48 -1.83 -7.78
CA ASN A 905 -26.24 -2.17 -8.99
C ASN A 905 -25.71 -3.45 -9.65
N LYS A 906 -24.39 -3.66 -9.63
CA LYS A 906 -23.78 -4.88 -10.15
C LYS A 906 -24.06 -6.10 -9.27
N LEU A 907 -24.28 -5.91 -7.97
CA LEU A 907 -24.75 -6.93 -7.04
C LEU A 907 -26.21 -7.31 -7.33
N ASP A 908 -27.05 -6.35 -7.72
CA ASP A 908 -28.44 -6.61 -8.15
C ASP A 908 -28.51 -7.41 -9.46
N ASP A 909 -27.61 -7.13 -10.41
CA ASP A 909 -27.44 -7.93 -11.63
C ASP A 909 -26.99 -9.36 -11.30
N LEU A 910 -26.00 -9.51 -10.41
CA LEU A 910 -25.53 -10.83 -9.94
C LEU A 910 -26.62 -11.57 -9.18
N SER A 911 -27.41 -10.88 -8.35
CA SER A 911 -28.57 -11.44 -7.65
C SER A 911 -29.65 -11.93 -8.62
N SER A 912 -29.85 -11.20 -9.73
CA SER A 912 -30.74 -11.61 -10.82
C SER A 912 -30.20 -12.84 -11.57
N GLN A 913 -28.90 -12.91 -11.83
CA GLN A 913 -28.25 -14.10 -12.41
C GLN A 913 -28.28 -15.31 -11.48
N ILE A 914 -28.13 -15.11 -10.17
CA ILE A 914 -28.27 -16.18 -9.17
C ILE A 914 -29.69 -16.71 -9.19
N LYS A 915 -30.72 -15.86 -9.21
CA LYS A 915 -32.12 -16.31 -9.35
C LYS A 915 -32.36 -17.08 -10.64
N GLU A 916 -31.78 -16.64 -11.75
CA GLU A 916 -31.89 -17.36 -13.03
C GLU A 916 -31.20 -18.73 -12.95
N ASN A 917 -30.01 -18.80 -12.35
CA ASN A 917 -29.30 -20.06 -12.10
C ASN A 917 -30.06 -20.97 -11.13
N ASP A 918 -30.69 -20.43 -10.08
CA ASP A 918 -31.52 -21.20 -9.16
C ASP A 918 -32.70 -21.84 -9.90
N THR A 919 -33.36 -21.10 -10.81
CA THR A 919 -34.43 -21.68 -11.65
C THR A 919 -33.90 -22.72 -12.66
N LEU A 920 -32.65 -22.60 -13.10
CA LEU A 920 -32.01 -23.59 -13.97
C LEU A 920 -31.63 -24.85 -13.18
N ILE A 921 -31.12 -24.70 -11.96
CA ILE A 921 -30.83 -25.80 -11.03
C ILE A 921 -32.11 -26.54 -10.68
N GLU A 922 -33.23 -25.83 -10.46
CA GLU A 922 -34.53 -26.44 -10.20
C GLU A 922 -34.99 -27.29 -11.39
N LYS A 923 -34.86 -26.79 -12.63
CA LYS A 923 -35.14 -27.57 -13.85
C LYS A 923 -34.21 -28.77 -14.04
N LEU A 924 -32.92 -28.61 -13.75
CA LEU A 924 -31.95 -29.70 -13.85
C LEU A 924 -32.23 -30.77 -12.80
N ASN A 925 -32.64 -30.38 -11.59
CA ASN A 925 -33.05 -31.31 -10.54
C ASN A 925 -34.31 -32.08 -10.94
N ASP A 926 -35.29 -31.42 -11.59
CA ASP A 926 -36.47 -32.09 -12.14
C ASP A 926 -36.10 -33.10 -13.25
N GLU A 927 -35.17 -32.75 -14.16
CA GLU A 927 -34.64 -33.67 -15.17
C GLU A 927 -33.86 -34.84 -14.55
N LEU A 928 -33.09 -34.58 -13.50
CA LEU A 928 -32.30 -35.59 -12.80
C LEU A 928 -33.21 -36.56 -12.05
N ALA A 929 -34.28 -36.07 -11.43
CA ALA A 929 -35.32 -36.90 -10.81
C ALA A 929 -36.04 -37.79 -11.84
N LEU A 930 -36.34 -37.26 -13.04
CA LEU A 930 -36.89 -38.06 -14.14
C LEU A 930 -35.91 -39.14 -14.61
N LYS A 931 -34.61 -38.81 -14.71
CA LYS A 931 -33.57 -39.77 -15.08
C LYS A 931 -33.32 -40.83 -14.00
N GLU A 932 -33.38 -40.47 -12.72
CA GLU A 932 -33.33 -41.43 -11.61
C GLU A 932 -34.53 -42.38 -11.64
N GLN A 933 -35.72 -41.88 -11.97
CA GLN A 933 -36.91 -42.72 -12.14
C GLN A 933 -36.74 -43.70 -13.31
N GLU A 934 -36.21 -43.25 -14.45
CA GLU A 934 -35.90 -44.11 -15.61
C GLU A 934 -34.83 -45.17 -15.26
N VAL A 935 -33.81 -44.80 -14.50
CA VAL A 935 -32.79 -45.75 -14.01
C VAL A 935 -33.39 -46.77 -13.06
N GLN A 936 -34.27 -46.37 -12.13
CA GLN A 936 -34.98 -47.31 -11.26
C GLN A 936 -35.85 -48.29 -12.05
N GLU A 937 -36.49 -47.83 -13.13
CA GLU A 937 -37.30 -48.70 -13.99
C GLU A 937 -36.42 -49.69 -14.75
N ASN A 938 -35.29 -49.25 -15.30
CA ASN A 938 -34.28 -50.13 -15.91
C ASN A 938 -33.70 -51.14 -14.90
N VAL A 939 -33.49 -50.77 -13.64
CA VAL A 939 -33.03 -51.69 -12.59
C VAL A 939 -34.08 -52.76 -12.29
N ARG A 940 -35.38 -52.40 -12.25
CA ARG A 940 -36.47 -53.38 -12.11
C ARG A 940 -36.55 -54.34 -13.28
N GLU A 941 -36.34 -53.84 -14.49
CA GLU A 941 -36.28 -54.67 -15.71
C GLU A 941 -35.08 -55.62 -15.66
N LEU A 942 -33.92 -55.13 -15.19
CA LEU A 942 -32.72 -55.95 -15.03
C LEU A 942 -32.88 -57.02 -13.93
N ASP A 943 -33.59 -56.73 -12.84
CA ASP A 943 -33.89 -57.71 -11.80
C ASP A 943 -34.89 -58.78 -12.26
N THR A 944 -35.83 -58.41 -13.14
CA THR A 944 -36.72 -59.39 -13.80
C THR A 944 -35.94 -60.27 -14.77
N ASP A 945 -35.04 -59.70 -15.57
CA ASP A 945 -34.12 -60.46 -16.42
C ASP A 945 -33.19 -61.37 -15.61
N LYS A 946 -32.68 -60.89 -14.47
CA LYS A 946 -31.84 -61.67 -13.56
C LYS A 946 -32.60 -62.84 -12.93
N SER A 947 -33.87 -62.63 -12.61
CA SER A 947 -34.78 -63.71 -12.17
C SER A 947 -34.99 -64.73 -13.30
N HIS A 948 -35.22 -64.26 -14.53
CA HIS A 948 -35.31 -65.11 -15.72
C HIS A 948 -34.03 -65.92 -15.99
N ILE A 949 -32.86 -65.31 -15.83
CA ILE A 949 -31.56 -65.98 -15.95
C ILE A 949 -31.39 -67.04 -14.86
N THR A 950 -31.89 -66.78 -13.65
CA THR A 950 -31.85 -67.74 -12.54
C THR A 950 -32.75 -68.93 -12.84
N GLU A 951 -33.97 -68.70 -13.32
CA GLU A 951 -34.88 -69.76 -13.79
C GLU A 951 -34.27 -70.58 -14.95
N LEU A 952 -33.63 -69.92 -15.92
CA LEU A 952 -32.92 -70.59 -17.00
C LEU A 952 -31.73 -71.41 -16.49
N LYS A 953 -30.99 -70.92 -15.49
CA LYS A 953 -29.90 -71.67 -14.84
C LYS A 953 -30.43 -72.91 -14.14
N GLU A 954 -31.51 -72.80 -13.37
CA GLU A 954 -32.15 -73.95 -12.71
C GLU A 954 -32.66 -74.96 -13.74
N LEU A 955 -33.21 -74.49 -14.86
CA LEU A 955 -33.68 -75.34 -15.94
C LEU A 955 -32.53 -76.06 -16.66
N ILE A 956 -31.40 -75.37 -16.88
CA ILE A 956 -30.15 -75.97 -17.37
C ILE A 956 -29.60 -76.98 -16.36
N GLU A 957 -29.66 -76.69 -15.06
CA GLU A 957 -29.18 -77.58 -14.01
C GLU A 957 -30.04 -78.85 -13.90
N ARG A 958 -31.37 -78.73 -14.01
CA ARG A 958 -32.27 -79.87 -14.18
C ARG A 958 -31.96 -80.66 -15.45
N LYS A 959 -31.76 -80.00 -16.58
CA LYS A 959 -31.40 -80.68 -17.84
C LYS A 959 -30.04 -81.35 -17.77
N ASN A 960 -29.07 -80.78 -17.06
CA ASN A 960 -27.77 -81.39 -16.82
C ASN A 960 -27.90 -82.61 -15.90
N LYS A 961 -28.75 -82.52 -14.86
CA LYS A 961 -29.08 -83.66 -14.01
C LYS A 961 -29.77 -84.77 -14.80
N ASP A 962 -30.74 -84.44 -15.66
CA ASP A 962 -31.37 -85.39 -16.59
C ASP A 962 -30.29 -86.03 -17.50
N ILE A 963 -29.36 -85.25 -18.07
CA ILE A 963 -28.28 -85.79 -18.90
C ILE A 963 -27.37 -86.73 -18.09
N GLU A 964 -27.07 -86.40 -16.84
CA GLU A 964 -26.23 -87.22 -15.96
C GLU A 964 -26.96 -88.52 -15.56
N ASP A 965 -28.25 -88.46 -15.28
CA ASP A 965 -29.11 -89.62 -15.05
C ASP A 965 -29.24 -90.48 -16.32
N HIS A 966 -29.37 -89.87 -17.49
CA HIS A 966 -29.37 -90.56 -18.78
C HIS A 966 -28.00 -91.19 -19.08
N LYS A 967 -26.87 -90.54 -18.75
CA LYS A 967 -25.52 -91.13 -18.85
C LYS A 967 -25.36 -92.31 -17.89
N LYS A 968 -25.88 -92.19 -16.66
CA LYS A 968 -25.87 -93.28 -15.68
C LYS A 968 -26.71 -94.45 -16.17
N LEU A 969 -27.89 -94.19 -16.72
CA LEU A 969 -28.74 -95.20 -17.35
C LEU A 969 -28.07 -95.83 -18.58
N LEU A 970 -27.37 -95.03 -19.40
CA LEU A 970 -26.60 -95.51 -20.55
C LEU A 970 -25.40 -96.36 -20.11
N SER A 971 -24.75 -95.98 -19.01
CA SER A 971 -23.67 -96.75 -18.38
C SER A 971 -24.21 -98.07 -17.83
N GLU A 972 -25.34 -98.07 -17.11
CA GLU A 972 -26.00 -99.27 -16.62
C GLU A 972 -26.45 -100.17 -17.78
N LYS A 973 -26.99 -99.60 -18.86
CA LYS A 973 -27.34 -100.34 -20.08
C LYS A 973 -26.10 -100.89 -20.79
N ASN A 974 -24.98 -100.16 -20.81
CA ASN A 974 -23.71 -100.66 -21.33
C ASN A 974 -23.09 -101.75 -20.45
N THR A 975 -23.23 -101.67 -19.12
CA THR A 975 -22.83 -102.74 -18.20
C THR A 975 -23.69 -103.99 -18.40
N GLN A 976 -25.02 -103.82 -18.56
CA GLN A 976 -25.92 -104.90 -18.96
C GLN A 976 -25.52 -105.49 -20.33
N LEU A 977 -25.12 -104.65 -21.29
CA LEU A 977 -24.63 -105.11 -22.61
C LEU A 977 -23.28 -105.86 -22.51
N LEU A 978 -22.41 -105.49 -21.55
CA LEU A 978 -21.19 -106.23 -21.25
C LEU A 978 -21.46 -107.57 -20.56
N GLU A 979 -22.44 -107.65 -19.67
CA GLU A 979 -22.91 -108.91 -19.08
C GLU A 979 -23.54 -109.83 -20.14
N PHE A 980 -24.22 -109.28 -21.15
CA PHE A 980 -24.65 -110.03 -22.35
C PHE A 980 -23.50 -110.43 -23.29
N LYS A 981 -22.29 -109.86 -23.13
CA LYS A 981 -21.14 -110.17 -24.00
C LYS A 981 -20.39 -111.41 -23.54
N ASP A 982 -20.53 -111.79 -22.27
CA ASP A 982 -20.03 -113.05 -21.73
C ASP A 982 -21.10 -114.15 -21.83
N LEU A 983 -21.63 -114.38 -23.04
CA LEU A 983 -22.58 -115.47 -23.34
C LEU A 983 -21.98 -116.87 -23.19
N LYS A 984 -20.71 -117.01 -22.79
CA LYS A 984 -20.01 -118.30 -22.63
C LYS A 984 -20.66 -119.23 -21.58
N PRO A 985 -21.09 -118.75 -20.38
CA PRO A 985 -21.75 -119.60 -19.40
C PRO A 985 -23.17 -119.97 -19.82
N ARG A 986 -23.91 -119.05 -20.47
CA ARG A 986 -25.26 -119.32 -20.97
C ARG A 986 -25.26 -120.25 -22.19
N ILE A 987 -24.24 -120.17 -23.05
CA ILE A 987 -24.01 -121.14 -24.13
C ILE A 987 -23.64 -122.51 -23.54
N ASN A 988 -22.79 -122.58 -22.50
CA ASN A 988 -22.48 -123.84 -21.83
C ASN A 988 -23.70 -124.45 -21.11
N GLU A 989 -24.53 -123.64 -20.45
CA GLU A 989 -25.80 -124.09 -19.86
C GLU A 989 -26.78 -124.58 -20.92
N LEU A 990 -26.94 -123.85 -22.03
CA LEU A 990 -27.80 -124.26 -23.14
C LEU A 990 -27.24 -125.47 -23.91
N GLU A 991 -25.92 -125.69 -23.95
CA GLU A 991 -25.32 -126.91 -24.51
C GLU A 991 -25.54 -128.13 -23.61
N VAL A 992 -25.45 -127.97 -22.28
CA VAL A 992 -25.81 -129.02 -21.31
C VAL A 992 -27.31 -129.31 -21.36
N GLU A 993 -28.15 -128.27 -21.38
CA GLU A 993 -29.61 -128.41 -21.50
C GLU A 993 -29.99 -129.02 -22.85
N LYS A 994 -29.35 -128.64 -23.95
CA LYS A 994 -29.52 -129.29 -25.26
C LYS A 994 -29.03 -130.74 -25.26
N SER A 995 -27.97 -131.07 -24.53
CA SER A 995 -27.45 -132.44 -24.41
C SER A 995 -28.39 -133.32 -23.57
N ASP A 996 -28.92 -132.81 -22.47
CA ASP A 996 -29.91 -133.50 -21.63
C ASP A 996 -31.25 -133.64 -22.36
N MET A 997 -31.66 -132.61 -23.09
CA MET A 997 -32.87 -132.64 -23.92
C MET A 997 -32.67 -133.57 -25.14
N MET A 998 -31.48 -133.62 -25.75
CA MET A 998 -31.14 -134.63 -26.76
C MET A 998 -31.16 -136.04 -26.18
N ALA A 999 -30.64 -136.27 -24.97
CA ALA A 999 -30.68 -137.58 -24.33
C ALA A 999 -32.13 -138.02 -24.03
N ASN A 1000 -32.97 -137.08 -23.59
CA ASN A 1000 -34.38 -137.32 -23.31
C ASN A 1000 -35.20 -137.52 -24.61
N TYR A 1001 -34.95 -136.71 -25.64
CA TYR A 1001 -35.52 -136.93 -26.98
C TYR A 1001 -34.99 -138.21 -27.62
N GLN A 1002 -33.74 -138.62 -27.39
CA GLN A 1002 -33.21 -139.89 -27.87
C GLN A 1002 -33.85 -141.08 -27.14
N GLN A 1003 -34.12 -140.97 -25.83
CA GLN A 1003 -34.91 -141.96 -25.09
C GLN A 1003 -36.36 -142.01 -25.59
N GLN A 1004 -37.00 -140.86 -25.85
CA GLN A 1004 -38.33 -140.80 -26.46
C GLN A 1004 -38.34 -141.36 -27.88
N ILE A 1005 -37.33 -141.07 -28.70
CA ILE A 1005 -37.17 -141.64 -30.05
C ILE A 1005 -36.97 -143.15 -29.97
N THR A 1006 -36.23 -143.66 -28.99
CA THR A 1006 -36.05 -145.12 -28.79
C THR A 1006 -37.36 -145.78 -28.36
N SER A 1007 -38.14 -145.15 -27.48
CA SER A 1007 -39.48 -145.60 -27.10
C SER A 1007 -40.45 -145.55 -28.28
N LEU A 1008 -40.50 -144.42 -29.00
CA LEU A 1008 -41.38 -144.21 -30.14
C LEU A 1008 -41.00 -145.12 -31.32
N ASN A 1009 -39.71 -145.42 -31.52
CA ASN A 1009 -39.25 -146.39 -32.51
C ASN A 1009 -39.65 -147.82 -32.13
N ALA A 1010 -39.61 -148.19 -30.84
CA ALA A 1010 -40.14 -149.48 -30.38
C ALA A 1010 -41.67 -149.59 -30.59
N ASP A 1011 -42.39 -148.48 -30.41
CA ASP A 1011 -43.82 -148.40 -30.71
C ASP A 1011 -44.12 -148.38 -32.23
N LEU A 1012 -43.23 -147.77 -33.04
CA LEU A 1012 -43.27 -147.81 -34.51
C LEU A 1012 -42.96 -149.21 -35.05
N GLU A 1013 -42.04 -149.95 -34.44
CA GLU A 1013 -41.77 -151.37 -34.76
C GLU A 1013 -42.99 -152.24 -34.46
N LYS A 1014 -43.67 -152.02 -33.33
CA LYS A 1014 -44.97 -152.67 -33.02
C LYS A 1014 -46.05 -152.31 -34.03
N ALA A 1015 -46.15 -151.05 -34.44
CA ALA A 1015 -47.12 -150.61 -35.45
C ALA A 1015 -46.79 -151.16 -36.85
N GLN A 1016 -45.51 -151.30 -37.21
CA GLN A 1016 -45.07 -151.96 -38.44
C GLN A 1016 -45.33 -153.46 -38.42
N LEU A 1017 -45.19 -154.13 -37.28
CA LEU A 1017 -45.60 -155.52 -37.10
C LEU A 1017 -47.10 -155.70 -37.34
N PHE A 1018 -47.94 -154.84 -36.75
CA PHE A 1018 -49.38 -154.86 -37.00
C PHE A 1018 -49.76 -154.51 -38.44
N LYS A 1019 -49.02 -153.64 -39.11
CA LYS A 1019 -49.21 -153.33 -40.55
C LYS A 1019 -48.86 -154.54 -41.43
N THR A 1020 -47.73 -155.19 -41.16
CA THR A 1020 -47.28 -156.39 -41.90
C THR A 1020 -48.24 -157.57 -41.68
N GLU A 1021 -48.81 -157.70 -40.48
CA GLU A 1021 -49.81 -158.71 -40.17
C GLU A 1021 -51.17 -158.43 -40.85
N ASN A 1022 -51.57 -157.16 -40.96
CA ASN A 1022 -52.74 -156.76 -41.75
C ASN A 1022 -52.54 -156.94 -43.26
N GLU A 1023 -51.36 -156.65 -43.79
CA GLU A 1023 -51.01 -156.90 -45.20
C GLU A 1023 -51.08 -158.40 -45.52
N LYS A 1024 -50.56 -159.28 -44.64
CA LYS A 1024 -50.72 -160.74 -44.77
C LYS A 1024 -52.18 -161.20 -44.73
N LYS A 1025 -53.02 -160.60 -43.87
CA LYS A 1025 -54.46 -160.90 -43.83
C LYS A 1025 -55.19 -160.42 -45.09
N ILE A 1026 -54.82 -159.26 -45.64
CA ILE A 1026 -55.36 -158.74 -46.90
C ILE A 1026 -54.97 -159.66 -48.07
N GLU A 1027 -53.73 -160.14 -48.09
CA GLU A 1027 -53.24 -161.09 -49.10
C GLU A 1027 -53.95 -162.45 -49.01
N GLN A 1028 -54.20 -162.95 -47.79
CA GLN A 1028 -55.06 -164.13 -47.57
C GLN A 1028 -56.51 -163.90 -48.04
N ILE A 1029 -57.08 -162.71 -47.83
CA ILE A 1029 -58.43 -162.37 -48.31
C ILE A 1029 -58.48 -162.34 -49.85
N SER A 1030 -57.44 -161.82 -50.51
CA SER A 1030 -57.33 -161.87 -51.98
C SER A 1030 -57.22 -163.30 -52.51
N GLN A 1031 -56.38 -164.15 -51.89
CA GLN A 1031 -56.24 -165.55 -52.28
C GLN A 1031 -57.54 -166.34 -52.06
N LEU A 1032 -58.27 -166.09 -50.98
CA LEU A 1032 -59.57 -166.71 -50.72
C LEU A 1032 -60.64 -166.24 -51.72
N LYS A 1033 -60.63 -164.97 -52.15
CA LYS A 1033 -61.53 -164.46 -53.20
C LYS A 1033 -61.24 -165.08 -54.57
N GLU A 1034 -59.98 -165.28 -54.91
CA GLU A 1034 -59.57 -165.92 -56.15
C GLU A 1034 -59.99 -167.40 -56.17
N GLN A 1035 -59.81 -168.12 -55.06
CA GLN A 1035 -60.31 -169.48 -54.88
C GLN A 1035 -61.85 -169.56 -54.94
N LEU A 1036 -62.56 -168.56 -54.43
CA LEU A 1036 -64.02 -168.50 -54.47
C LEU A 1036 -64.51 -168.38 -55.93
N ASN A 1037 -63.92 -167.49 -56.71
CA ASN A 1037 -64.25 -167.32 -58.13
C ASN A 1037 -63.98 -168.59 -58.96
N ASP A 1038 -62.88 -169.30 -58.70
CA ASP A 1038 -62.59 -170.58 -59.35
C ASP A 1038 -63.60 -171.68 -58.98
N LYS A 1039 -64.07 -171.68 -57.72
CA LYS A 1039 -65.09 -172.62 -57.26
C LYS A 1039 -66.46 -172.32 -57.86
N ASP A 1040 -66.83 -171.05 -58.00
CA ASP A 1040 -68.08 -170.65 -58.66
C ASP A 1040 -68.10 -171.02 -60.15
N ALA A 1041 -66.95 -170.88 -60.84
CA ALA A 1041 -66.79 -171.37 -62.22
C ALA A 1041 -66.91 -172.90 -62.33
N GLN A 1042 -66.40 -173.66 -61.35
CA GLN A 1042 -66.59 -175.11 -61.27
C GLN A 1042 -68.06 -175.50 -61.04
N ILE A 1043 -68.78 -174.81 -60.15
CA ILE A 1043 -70.18 -175.13 -59.83
C ILE A 1043 -71.08 -174.97 -61.06
N ALA A 1044 -70.88 -173.94 -61.87
CA ALA A 1044 -71.63 -173.73 -63.12
C ALA A 1044 -71.49 -174.92 -64.10
N SER A 1045 -70.32 -175.56 -64.16
CA SER A 1045 -70.11 -176.75 -65.00
C SER A 1045 -70.78 -178.01 -64.44
N TYR A 1046 -70.83 -178.16 -63.11
CA TYR A 1046 -71.41 -179.34 -62.46
C TYR A 1046 -72.95 -179.38 -62.52
N GLU A 1047 -73.62 -178.23 -62.54
CA GLU A 1047 -75.09 -178.19 -62.71
C GLU A 1047 -75.53 -178.73 -64.08
N GLN A 1048 -74.72 -178.52 -65.13
CA GLN A 1048 -75.02 -179.03 -66.46
C GLN A 1048 -74.89 -180.56 -66.52
N TYR A 1049 -73.87 -181.13 -65.87
CA TYR A 1049 -73.70 -182.59 -65.77
C TYR A 1049 -74.76 -183.28 -64.92
N LYS A 1050 -75.22 -182.63 -63.84
CA LYS A 1050 -76.30 -183.17 -63.01
C LYS A 1050 -77.57 -183.45 -63.82
N LYS A 1051 -77.91 -182.55 -64.76
CA LYS A 1051 -79.10 -182.69 -65.61
C LYS A 1051 -79.02 -183.89 -66.56
N TYR A 1052 -77.83 -184.21 -67.08
CA TYR A 1052 -77.61 -185.41 -67.90
C TYR A 1052 -77.60 -186.69 -67.06
N PHE A 1053 -77.05 -186.62 -65.84
CA PHE A 1053 -77.03 -187.76 -64.93
C PHE A 1053 -78.43 -188.17 -64.46
N ASP A 1054 -79.29 -187.20 -64.08
CA ASP A 1054 -80.68 -187.50 -63.69
C ASP A 1054 -81.46 -188.23 -64.79
N VAL A 1055 -81.14 -187.99 -66.07
CA VAL A 1055 -81.73 -188.69 -67.21
C VAL A 1055 -81.19 -190.12 -67.34
N LEU A 1056 -79.93 -190.36 -67.01
CA LEU A 1056 -79.27 -191.68 -67.12
C LEU A 1056 -79.72 -192.68 -66.05
N VAL A 1057 -80.05 -192.19 -64.85
CA VAL A 1057 -80.47 -193.04 -63.72
C VAL A 1057 -82.00 -193.19 -63.62
N ALA A 1058 -82.77 -192.54 -64.51
CA ALA A 1058 -84.22 -192.67 -64.56
C ALA A 1058 -84.66 -194.13 -64.81
N LYS A 1059 -85.79 -194.54 -64.20
CA LYS A 1059 -86.32 -195.91 -64.34
C LYS A 1059 -86.52 -196.26 -65.83
N PRO A 1060 -86.20 -197.50 -66.26
CA PRO A 1060 -86.34 -197.93 -67.65
C PRO A 1060 -87.78 -197.79 -68.13
N LEU A 1061 -87.95 -197.32 -69.37
CA LEU A 1061 -89.26 -197.24 -70.01
C LEU A 1061 -89.77 -198.66 -70.33
N PRO A 1062 -91.09 -198.93 -70.20
CA PRO A 1062 -91.66 -200.26 -70.37
C PRO A 1062 -91.24 -200.90 -71.70
N SER A 1063 -90.98 -202.20 -71.70
CA SER A 1063 -90.60 -202.99 -72.89
C SER A 1063 -89.29 -202.59 -73.58
N LEU A 1064 -88.52 -201.61 -73.11
CA LEU A 1064 -87.18 -201.29 -73.57
C LEU A 1064 -86.11 -201.75 -72.58
N THR A 1065 -84.91 -202.06 -73.10
CA THR A 1065 -83.75 -202.31 -72.22
C THR A 1065 -83.27 -200.99 -71.60
N SER A 1066 -82.58 -201.06 -70.46
CA SER A 1066 -82.05 -199.88 -69.76
C SER A 1066 -81.23 -198.98 -70.69
N PHE A 1067 -80.34 -199.57 -71.51
CA PHE A 1067 -79.53 -198.83 -72.47
C PHE A 1067 -80.36 -198.15 -73.58
N GLN A 1068 -81.37 -198.84 -74.12
CA GLN A 1068 -82.25 -198.26 -75.14
C GLN A 1068 -83.07 -197.07 -74.59
N SER A 1069 -83.51 -197.14 -73.33
CA SER A 1069 -84.23 -196.06 -72.68
C SER A 1069 -83.34 -194.83 -72.44
N GLN A 1070 -82.08 -195.07 -72.06
CA GLN A 1070 -81.08 -194.01 -71.87
C GLN A 1070 -80.78 -193.29 -73.18
N ILE A 1071 -80.50 -194.05 -74.25
CA ILE A 1071 -80.26 -193.50 -75.59
C ILE A 1071 -81.47 -192.67 -76.06
N TYR A 1072 -82.70 -193.16 -75.91
CA TYR A 1072 -83.91 -192.43 -76.33
C TYR A 1072 -84.09 -191.08 -75.62
N ARG A 1073 -83.86 -191.01 -74.31
CA ARG A 1073 -84.03 -189.77 -73.53
C ARG A 1073 -82.93 -188.74 -73.78
N LEU A 1074 -81.72 -189.20 -74.11
CA LEU A 1074 -80.59 -188.33 -74.42
C LEU A 1074 -80.64 -187.79 -75.85
N LEU A 1075 -81.27 -188.51 -76.78
CA LEU A 1075 -81.28 -188.11 -78.18
C LEU A 1075 -82.23 -186.93 -78.46
N PRO A 1076 -81.80 -185.94 -79.26
CA PRO A 1076 -82.67 -184.89 -79.80
C PRO A 1076 -83.66 -185.46 -80.83
N ASP A 1077 -84.70 -184.70 -81.15
CA ASP A 1077 -85.72 -185.07 -82.14
C ASP A 1077 -85.40 -184.52 -83.54
N ALA A 1078 -85.97 -185.14 -84.59
CA ALA A 1078 -85.96 -184.70 -85.99
C ALA A 1078 -84.58 -184.50 -86.66
N MET A 1079 -83.59 -185.33 -86.33
CA MET A 1079 -82.26 -185.32 -86.98
C MET A 1079 -82.00 -186.58 -87.84
N SER A 1080 -80.99 -186.52 -88.72
CA SER A 1080 -80.57 -187.69 -89.48
C SER A 1080 -79.81 -188.70 -88.61
N ALA A 1081 -79.73 -189.96 -89.04
CA ALA A 1081 -79.05 -191.01 -88.27
C ALA A 1081 -77.55 -190.72 -88.00
N THR A 1082 -76.90 -189.92 -88.85
CA THR A 1082 -75.49 -189.55 -88.68
C THR A 1082 -75.32 -188.42 -87.66
N GLU A 1083 -76.21 -187.44 -87.67
CA GLU A 1083 -76.21 -186.33 -86.70
C GLU A 1083 -76.55 -186.83 -85.29
N LEU A 1084 -77.54 -187.73 -85.18
CA LEU A 1084 -77.89 -188.36 -83.90
C LEU A 1084 -76.74 -189.20 -83.33
N TYR A 1085 -75.96 -189.85 -84.18
CA TYR A 1085 -74.79 -190.60 -83.74
C TYR A 1085 -73.68 -189.68 -83.24
N ASN A 1086 -73.37 -188.59 -83.95
CA ASN A 1086 -72.33 -187.65 -83.52
C ASN A 1086 -72.70 -186.98 -82.18
N TYR A 1087 -73.97 -186.58 -82.00
CA TYR A 1087 -74.44 -185.98 -80.76
C TYR A 1087 -74.26 -186.89 -79.53
N ILE A 1088 -74.52 -188.19 -79.67
CA ILE A 1088 -74.37 -189.13 -78.54
C ILE A 1088 -72.91 -189.44 -78.23
N VAL A 1089 -72.05 -189.40 -79.26
CA VAL A 1089 -70.59 -189.51 -79.09
C VAL A 1089 -70.05 -188.27 -78.35
N ASP A 1090 -70.50 -187.06 -78.71
CA ASP A 1090 -70.11 -185.81 -78.05
C ASP A 1090 -70.57 -185.73 -76.58
N LEU A 1091 -71.65 -186.41 -76.21
CA LEU A 1091 -72.11 -186.59 -74.82
C LEU A 1091 -71.34 -187.66 -74.04
N GLY A 1092 -70.36 -188.33 -74.65
CA GLY A 1092 -69.45 -189.25 -73.99
C GLY A 1092 -69.64 -190.74 -74.33
N PHE A 1093 -70.55 -191.10 -75.24
CA PHE A 1093 -70.72 -192.50 -75.68
C PHE A 1093 -69.70 -192.88 -76.77
N ILE A 1094 -68.41 -192.61 -76.53
CA ILE A 1094 -67.32 -192.72 -77.51
C ILE A 1094 -67.09 -194.17 -77.95
N ALA A 1095 -67.33 -195.14 -77.07
CA ALA A 1095 -67.19 -196.56 -77.37
C ALA A 1095 -68.37 -197.14 -78.19
N LEU A 1096 -69.40 -196.35 -78.47
CA LEU A 1096 -70.58 -196.82 -79.21
C LEU A 1096 -70.26 -196.86 -80.71
N GLU A 1097 -70.04 -198.06 -81.25
CA GLU A 1097 -69.83 -198.25 -82.69
C GLU A 1097 -71.11 -197.92 -83.50
N LYS A 1098 -70.96 -197.29 -84.69
CA LYS A 1098 -72.08 -196.88 -85.57
C LYS A 1098 -73.08 -198.00 -85.84
N GLU A 1099 -72.60 -199.22 -85.99
CA GLU A 1099 -73.44 -200.37 -86.29
C GLU A 1099 -74.39 -200.73 -85.13
N ASN A 1100 -73.91 -200.65 -83.89
CA ASN A 1100 -74.69 -200.91 -82.68
C ASN A 1100 -75.74 -199.81 -82.42
N PHE A 1101 -75.41 -198.57 -82.76
CA PHE A 1101 -76.38 -197.46 -82.74
C PHE A 1101 -77.49 -197.64 -83.78
N ALA A 1102 -77.16 -198.04 -85.00
CA ALA A 1102 -78.15 -198.31 -86.05
C ALA A 1102 -79.11 -199.45 -85.68
N LYS A 1103 -78.62 -200.49 -84.98
CA LYS A 1103 -79.45 -201.57 -84.41
C LYS A 1103 -80.41 -201.04 -83.33
N THR A 1104 -79.94 -200.13 -82.49
CA THR A 1104 -80.74 -199.50 -81.42
C THR A 1104 -81.88 -198.65 -81.99
N LEU A 1105 -81.61 -197.81 -83.00
CA LEU A 1105 -82.64 -197.04 -83.72
C LEU A 1105 -83.71 -197.94 -84.36
N LYS A 1106 -83.31 -199.04 -85.01
CA LYS A 1106 -84.24 -200.05 -85.56
C LYS A 1106 -85.09 -200.74 -84.49
N ALA A 1107 -84.56 -200.95 -83.28
CA ALA A 1107 -85.33 -201.53 -82.19
C ALA A 1107 -86.35 -200.53 -81.61
N LEU A 1108 -85.98 -199.25 -81.50
CA LEU A 1108 -86.89 -198.15 -81.09
C LEU A 1108 -88.04 -197.99 -82.09
N GLU A 1109 -87.75 -198.14 -83.39
CA GLU A 1109 -88.76 -198.17 -84.47
C GLU A 1109 -89.73 -199.34 -84.32
N LYS A 1110 -89.21 -200.55 -84.16
CA LYS A 1110 -90.01 -201.78 -84.11
C LYS A 1110 -90.95 -201.85 -82.90
N ARG A 1111 -90.68 -201.05 -81.85
CA ARG A 1111 -91.50 -200.94 -80.64
C ARG A 1111 -92.38 -199.69 -80.60
N GLY A 1112 -92.35 -198.85 -81.64
CA GLY A 1112 -93.26 -197.71 -81.79
C GLY A 1112 -92.79 -196.39 -81.18
N TYR A 1113 -91.51 -196.22 -80.83
CA TYR A 1113 -90.97 -194.99 -80.22
C TYR A 1113 -90.45 -193.95 -81.23
N TYR A 1114 -90.08 -194.38 -82.44
CA TYR A 1114 -89.53 -193.55 -83.50
C TYR A 1114 -90.13 -193.97 -84.85
N GLN A 1115 -90.36 -193.00 -85.75
CA GLN A 1115 -90.72 -193.27 -87.14
C GLN A 1115 -89.77 -192.60 -88.14
N ARG A 1116 -89.65 -193.22 -89.31
CA ARG A 1116 -88.90 -192.67 -90.44
C ARG A 1116 -89.80 -191.72 -91.23
N ALA A 1117 -89.39 -190.47 -91.33
CA ALA A 1117 -90.01 -189.47 -92.19
C ALA A 1117 -89.04 -189.08 -93.32
N ARG A 1118 -89.57 -188.75 -94.50
CA ARG A 1118 -88.78 -188.38 -95.68
C ARG A 1118 -88.78 -186.85 -95.80
N ASP A 1119 -87.60 -186.26 -95.80
CA ASP A 1119 -87.37 -184.83 -95.96
C ASP A 1119 -86.52 -184.62 -97.23
N GLY A 1120 -87.19 -184.32 -98.35
CA GLY A 1120 -86.58 -184.30 -99.69
C GLY A 1120 -85.98 -185.65 -100.09
N ASP A 1121 -84.69 -185.64 -100.48
CA ASP A 1121 -83.90 -186.84 -100.82
C ASP A 1121 -83.24 -187.53 -99.60
N LYS A 1122 -83.52 -187.09 -98.34
CA LYS A 1122 -82.97 -187.67 -97.10
C LYS A 1122 -84.04 -188.31 -96.20
N ILE A 1123 -83.61 -189.28 -95.38
CA ILE A 1123 -84.45 -189.96 -94.38
C ILE A 1123 -84.05 -189.47 -92.98
N ILE A 1124 -85.01 -188.92 -92.23
CA ILE A 1124 -84.85 -188.43 -90.85
C ILE A 1124 -85.66 -189.27 -89.85
N TRP A 1125 -85.31 -189.17 -88.56
CA TRP A 1125 -85.92 -189.93 -87.47
C TRP A 1125 -86.67 -189.00 -86.52
N VAL A 1126 -87.96 -189.26 -86.32
CA VAL A 1126 -88.87 -188.42 -85.52
C VAL A 1126 -89.53 -189.24 -84.40
N LYS A 1127 -89.63 -188.68 -83.19
CA LYS A 1127 -90.22 -189.34 -82.01
C LYS A 1127 -91.75 -189.46 -82.09
N ILE A 1128 -92.31 -190.53 -81.50
CA ILE A 1128 -93.75 -190.75 -81.31
C ILE A 1128 -94.07 -190.62 -79.82
N GLY A 1129 -95.00 -189.73 -79.45
CA GLY A 1129 -95.29 -189.37 -78.06
C GLY A 1129 -95.96 -190.49 -77.26
N GLU A 1130 -95.49 -190.70 -76.04
CA GLU A 1130 -96.06 -191.65 -75.08
C GLU A 1130 -97.38 -191.10 -74.50
N ASP A 1131 -98.51 -191.62 -74.98
CA ASP A 1131 -99.76 -191.77 -74.24
C ASP A 1131 -100.26 -193.20 -74.52
N LYS A 1132 -99.64 -194.16 -73.81
CA LYS A 1132 -100.20 -195.47 -73.44
C LYS A 1132 -99.39 -196.13 -72.33
#